data_AF-A0A7F8R293-F1
#
_entry.id   AF-A0A7F8R293-F1
#
_cell.length_a   1.000
_cell.length_b   1.000
_cell.length_c   1.000
_cell.angle_alpha   90.00
_cell.angle_beta   90.00
_cell.angle_gamma   90.00
#
_symmetry.space_group_name_H-M   'P 1'
#
loop_
_entity.id
_entity.type
_entity.pdbx_description
1 polymer ?
#
loop_
_entity_poly.entity_id
_entity_poly.type
_entity_poly.pdbx_seq_one_letter_code
_entity_poly.pdbx_strand_id
1 'polypeptide(L)'
;MAEAEEQETESLEESTDESEEEESEEEPKLKYERLSNGVTEILQKDAASCMTVHDKFLALGTHYGKVYLLDVQGNITQKFDVSPVKINQISLDESGEHMGVCSEDGKLLLFERSWMSRWKSSVLHEGEGNIRSVKWRGHLIAWANNMGVKIFDITSKQRITNVPRDDISLRPDMYPCSLCWKDSVTLIIGWGTSVKICSVKERHASEMRDLPSRYVEIGKPSRNVRRQKRIHFSKGKPKIMFVFREREYCARPRLDIIQPLSETCEEISSDALTVRGFQENECRDYHLEYSEGESLFYIVSPRDVVVAKERDQDDHIDWLLEKKKYEVVLILLSLKYLHTCNRGEKVSGFASLIREWPGDLYNNSVIVQAVRDHLKKDSQNRTLLKTLAELFSSDTAGVSDCRFFFFLFQKAVDMLLDNEDKISIKKVVEELEDRPELQHVYLHKLFKRDHHKGQRYHEKQISLYAEYDRSNLLPFLRDSTHCPLEKALEICQQRNFVEETVYLLSRMGNSRSALKMIMEELHDVDKAIEFAKEQDDGELWEDLILYSIDKPPFITGLLNNIGTHVDPILLIHRIKEGMEIPNLRDSLVKILQDYNLQILLREGCKKILVADSLSLLKKMHRTQMKGVLVDEENICESCLSPILPSDAAKPFSVLVFHCRHMFHKECLPGPSTNSPAQFCGICSAKHRGPGSAILEMKK
;
A
#
# COMPACT_ATOMS: atom_id res chain seq x y z
N MET A 1 90.02 18.96 8.49
CA MET A 1 89.81 17.87 9.46
C MET A 1 88.88 18.40 10.53
N ALA A 2 87.58 18.32 10.29
CA ALA A 2 86.53 18.94 11.09
C ALA A 2 85.24 18.12 10.84
N GLU A 3 84.61 17.65 11.93
CA GLU A 3 83.24 18.07 12.39
C GLU A 3 82.15 17.19 11.74
N ALA A 4 81.35 16.42 12.48
CA ALA A 4 80.25 16.73 13.43
C ALA A 4 78.87 16.54 12.75
N GLU A 5 77.96 15.84 13.45
CA GLU A 5 76.48 15.90 13.36
C GLU A 5 75.83 15.48 12.01
N GLU A 6 74.61 14.94 11.87
CA GLU A 6 73.38 14.95 12.66
C GLU A 6 72.43 13.82 12.17
N GLN A 7 71.26 13.71 12.78
CA GLN A 7 70.25 12.64 12.71
C GLN A 7 69.54 12.48 11.35
N GLU A 8 69.02 11.27 11.06
CA GLU A 8 67.68 11.11 10.50
C GLU A 8 67.05 9.77 10.90
N THR A 9 65.81 9.86 11.33
CA THR A 9 64.92 8.84 11.90
C THR A 9 64.21 8.04 10.80
N GLU A 10 64.25 6.71 10.85
CA GLU A 10 63.28 5.87 10.13
C GLU A 10 62.53 4.98 11.13
N SER A 11 61.24 5.28 11.24
CA SER A 11 60.21 4.50 11.92
C SER A 11 59.98 3.17 11.22
N LEU A 12 60.29 2.07 11.92
CA LEU A 12 59.85 0.73 11.56
C LEU A 12 58.34 0.64 11.85
N GLU A 13 57.52 0.85 10.82
CA GLU A 13 56.10 0.54 10.86
C GLU A 13 55.92 -0.99 10.90
N GLU A 14 55.23 -1.47 11.94
CA GLU A 14 54.80 -2.86 12.07
C GLU A 14 53.82 -3.20 10.93
N SER A 15 54.29 -4.01 9.99
CA SER A 15 53.48 -4.58 8.91
C SER A 15 52.42 -5.52 9.49
N THR A 16 51.15 -5.13 9.45
CA THR A 16 50.02 -6.04 9.66
C THR A 16 49.88 -6.96 8.46
N ASP A 17 50.31 -8.21 8.67
CA ASP A 17 50.16 -9.33 7.74
C ASP A 17 48.66 -9.69 7.62
N GLU A 18 47.96 -9.05 6.68
CA GLU A 18 46.62 -9.45 6.27
C GLU A 18 46.75 -10.60 5.27
N SER A 19 46.77 -11.83 5.78
CA SER A 19 46.58 -13.01 4.94
C SER A 19 45.23 -12.92 4.23
N GLU A 20 45.27 -12.76 2.90
CA GLU A 20 44.13 -12.74 1.99
C GLU A 20 43.36 -14.07 2.07
N GLU A 21 42.41 -14.20 3.02
CA GLU A 21 41.32 -15.17 2.90
C GLU A 21 40.43 -14.71 1.74
N GLU A 22 40.28 -15.56 0.72
CA GLU A 22 39.42 -15.34 -0.45
C GLU A 22 38.05 -14.77 -0.01
N GLU A 23 37.79 -13.49 -0.29
CA GLU A 23 36.48 -12.90 -0.09
C GLU A 23 35.47 -13.69 -0.91
N SER A 24 34.49 -14.31 -0.24
CA SER A 24 33.41 -15.02 -0.92
C SER A 24 32.73 -14.12 -1.95
N GLU A 25 32.50 -14.61 -3.17
CA GLU A 25 31.75 -13.88 -4.20
C GLU A 25 30.27 -13.65 -3.82
N GLU A 26 29.80 -14.31 -2.76
CA GLU A 26 28.44 -14.20 -2.22
C GLU A 26 28.30 -13.01 -1.27
N GLU A 27 27.16 -12.33 -1.35
CA GLU A 27 26.81 -11.22 -0.48
C GLU A 27 26.59 -11.69 0.98
N PRO A 28 27.28 -11.10 1.97
CA PRO A 28 27.08 -11.46 3.38
C PRO A 28 25.66 -11.09 3.83
N LYS A 29 25.05 -11.87 4.74
CA LYS A 29 23.68 -11.60 5.20
C LYS A 29 23.61 -10.53 6.29
N LEU A 30 24.71 -10.30 6.98
CA LEU A 30 24.82 -9.34 8.06
C LEU A 30 25.77 -8.20 7.67
N LYS A 31 25.52 -7.02 8.22
CA LYS A 31 26.51 -5.94 8.31
C LYS A 31 26.96 -5.78 9.76
N TYR A 32 28.20 -5.33 9.92
CA TYR A 32 28.87 -5.23 11.21
C TYR A 32 29.27 -3.78 11.47
N GLU A 33 28.81 -3.24 12.59
CA GLU A 33 29.12 -1.89 13.05
C GLU A 33 29.71 -1.94 14.45
N ARG A 34 30.74 -1.16 14.71
CA ARG A 34 31.39 -1.16 16.03
C ARG A 34 30.65 -0.25 16.98
N LEU A 35 30.24 -0.78 18.14
CA LEU A 35 29.63 0.03 19.20
C LEU A 35 30.71 0.92 19.80
N SER A 36 30.72 2.18 19.38
CA SER A 36 31.71 3.18 19.73
C SER A 36 31.20 4.06 20.88
N ASN A 37 31.65 5.31 20.99
CA ASN A 37 31.37 6.21 22.12
C ASN A 37 31.95 5.71 23.45
N GLY A 38 31.13 5.69 24.51
CA GLY A 38 31.56 5.36 25.87
C GLY A 38 32.19 3.97 26.01
N VAL A 39 31.83 3.03 25.15
CA VAL A 39 32.45 1.70 25.09
C VAL A 39 33.95 1.79 24.79
N THR A 40 34.38 2.69 23.91
CA THR A 40 35.81 2.82 23.55
C THR A 40 36.63 3.28 24.75
N GLU A 41 36.10 4.22 25.54
CA GLU A 41 36.75 4.70 26.77
C GLU A 41 36.82 3.61 27.85
N ILE A 42 35.80 2.76 27.93
CA ILE A 42 35.79 1.61 28.83
C ILE A 42 36.88 0.63 28.41
N LEU A 43 36.93 0.27 27.12
CA LEU A 43 37.85 -0.72 26.57
C LEU A 43 39.32 -0.28 26.54
N GLN A 44 39.58 1.04 26.62
CA GLN A 44 40.93 1.57 26.84
C GLN A 44 41.43 1.38 28.27
N LYS A 45 40.52 1.31 29.25
CA LYS A 45 40.84 1.26 30.69
C LYS A 45 40.68 -0.15 31.28
N ASP A 46 39.88 -1.00 30.65
CA ASP A 46 39.46 -2.31 31.13
C ASP A 46 39.10 -3.20 29.94
N ALA A 47 38.96 -4.51 30.15
CA ALA A 47 38.50 -5.44 29.12
C ALA A 47 37.03 -5.80 29.34
N ALA A 48 36.22 -5.81 28.28
CA ALA A 48 34.85 -6.30 28.37
C ALA A 48 34.82 -7.81 28.63
N SER A 49 33.87 -8.28 29.43
CA SER A 49 33.72 -9.69 29.75
C SER A 49 32.39 -10.29 29.31
N CYS A 50 31.33 -9.50 29.36
CA CYS A 50 29.96 -9.92 29.06
C CYS A 50 29.09 -8.70 28.81
N MET A 51 27.97 -8.90 28.14
CA MET A 51 26.95 -7.87 27.98
C MET A 51 25.57 -8.51 27.98
N THR A 52 24.58 -7.74 28.39
CA THR A 52 23.17 -8.08 28.15
C THR A 52 22.42 -6.85 27.66
N VAL A 53 21.34 -7.09 26.93
CA VAL A 53 20.63 -6.07 26.16
C VAL A 53 19.18 -6.02 26.61
N HIS A 54 18.67 -4.82 26.82
CA HIS A 54 17.26 -4.52 27.02
C HIS A 54 16.84 -3.44 26.03
N ASP A 55 15.57 -3.38 25.66
CA ASP A 55 14.99 -2.41 24.71
C ASP A 55 15.21 -0.91 25.10
N LYS A 56 15.79 -0.65 26.27
CA LYS A 56 15.98 0.71 26.82
C LYS A 56 17.45 1.05 27.07
N PHE A 57 18.30 0.05 27.32
CA PHE A 57 19.68 0.25 27.71
C PHE A 57 20.47 -1.06 27.54
N LEU A 58 21.80 -0.93 27.49
CA LEU A 58 22.75 -2.05 27.46
C LEU A 58 23.45 -2.12 28.82
N ALA A 59 23.81 -3.32 29.28
CA ALA A 59 24.60 -3.51 30.49
C ALA A 59 25.89 -4.28 30.17
N LEU A 60 27.03 -3.61 30.25
CA LEU A 60 28.36 -4.13 29.93
C LEU A 60 29.15 -4.43 31.21
N GLY A 61 29.58 -5.68 31.39
CA GLY A 61 30.47 -6.11 32.47
C GLY A 61 31.93 -6.18 32.04
N THR A 62 32.85 -6.00 32.98
CA THR A 62 34.29 -5.97 32.69
C THR A 62 35.15 -6.95 33.51
N HIS A 63 36.41 -7.10 33.10
CA HIS A 63 37.42 -7.94 33.76
C HIS A 63 37.86 -7.38 35.12
N TYR A 64 37.83 -6.07 35.35
CA TYR A 64 38.03 -5.47 36.69
C TYR A 64 36.73 -5.24 37.47
N GLY A 65 35.70 -6.03 37.19
CA GLY A 65 34.53 -6.15 38.07
C GLY A 65 33.60 -4.94 38.08
N LYS A 66 33.62 -4.15 37.00
CA LYS A 66 32.71 -3.01 36.82
C LYS A 66 31.55 -3.41 35.93
N VAL A 67 30.41 -2.76 36.16
CA VAL A 67 29.23 -2.84 35.31
C VAL A 67 28.86 -1.44 34.85
N TYR A 68 28.75 -1.25 33.55
CA TYR A 68 28.35 0.01 32.92
C TYR A 68 26.96 -0.16 32.32
N LEU A 69 26.05 0.76 32.64
CA LEU A 69 24.81 0.91 31.90
C LEU A 69 25.04 1.91 30.78
N LEU A 70 24.69 1.52 29.58
CA LEU A 70 24.85 2.31 28.38
C LEU A 70 23.49 2.58 27.75
N ASP A 71 23.31 3.72 27.09
CA ASP A 71 22.18 3.85 26.15
C ASP A 71 22.41 2.97 24.91
N VAL A 72 21.41 2.91 24.03
CA VAL A 72 21.48 2.08 22.81
C VAL A 72 22.58 2.53 21.83
N GLN A 73 23.05 3.78 21.95
CA GLN A 73 24.16 4.34 21.19
C GLN A 73 25.55 4.08 21.83
N GLY A 74 25.61 3.43 23.00
CA GLY A 74 26.85 3.09 23.69
C GLY A 74 27.39 4.20 24.61
N ASN A 75 26.63 5.25 24.91
CA ASN A 75 27.03 6.28 25.88
C ASN A 75 26.81 5.79 27.31
N ILE A 76 27.76 6.11 28.20
CA ILE A 76 27.68 5.70 29.60
C ILE A 76 26.60 6.51 30.32
N THR A 77 25.59 5.82 30.82
CA THR A 77 24.53 6.41 31.65
C THR A 77 24.78 6.21 33.13
N GLN A 78 25.27 5.02 33.54
CA GLN A 78 25.61 4.70 34.92
C GLN A 78 26.82 3.74 34.98
N LYS A 79 27.49 3.73 36.13
CA LYS A 79 28.64 2.85 36.43
C LYS A 79 28.50 2.30 37.85
N PHE A 80 28.78 1.01 38.01
CA PHE A 80 28.86 0.32 39.29
C PHE A 80 30.21 -0.38 39.43
N ASP A 81 30.89 -0.20 40.56
CA ASP A 81 32.03 -1.03 40.96
C ASP A 81 31.48 -2.22 41.77
N VAL A 82 31.35 -3.38 41.14
CA VAL A 82 30.55 -4.50 41.64
C VAL A 82 31.38 -5.54 42.41
N SER A 83 32.55 -5.88 41.86
CA SER A 83 33.47 -6.86 42.44
C SER A 83 34.91 -6.41 42.15
N PRO A 84 35.92 -6.84 42.92
CA PRO A 84 37.33 -6.62 42.56
C PRO A 84 37.82 -7.53 41.44
N VAL A 85 37.01 -8.49 40.99
CA VAL A 85 37.37 -9.47 39.96
C VAL A 85 36.37 -9.47 38.80
N LYS A 86 36.71 -10.19 37.72
CA LYS A 86 35.92 -10.27 36.48
C LYS A 86 34.43 -10.54 36.72
N ILE A 87 33.59 -9.76 36.05
CA ILE A 87 32.17 -10.07 35.90
C ILE A 87 32.04 -11.18 34.85
N ASN A 88 31.40 -12.29 35.19
CA ASN A 88 31.27 -13.43 34.29
C ASN A 88 30.05 -13.32 33.40
N GLN A 89 28.91 -12.92 33.96
CA GLN A 89 27.69 -12.74 33.19
C GLN A 89 26.72 -11.80 33.91
N ILE A 90 25.96 -11.06 33.11
CA ILE A 90 24.85 -10.21 33.54
C ILE A 90 23.58 -10.75 32.87
N SER A 91 22.45 -10.71 33.56
CA SER A 91 21.14 -11.01 32.99
C SER A 91 20.09 -10.05 33.53
N LEU A 92 19.26 -9.52 32.65
CA LEU A 92 18.14 -8.64 32.98
C LEU A 92 16.81 -9.40 32.96
N ASP A 93 15.84 -8.92 33.74
CA ASP A 93 14.44 -9.29 33.58
C ASP A 93 13.78 -8.55 32.41
N GLU A 94 12.60 -9.01 31.98
CA GLU A 94 11.89 -8.40 30.85
C GLU A 94 11.43 -6.95 31.11
N SER A 95 11.38 -6.51 32.37
CA SER A 95 11.00 -5.13 32.70
C SER A 95 12.18 -4.15 32.66
N GLY A 96 13.41 -4.67 32.79
CA GLY A 96 14.63 -3.89 32.93
C GLY A 96 14.81 -3.28 34.32
N GLU A 97 14.02 -3.72 35.31
CA GLU A 97 14.05 -3.24 36.69
C GLU A 97 14.89 -4.13 37.60
N HIS A 98 15.21 -5.36 37.16
CA HIS A 98 16.01 -6.30 37.93
C HIS A 98 17.19 -6.83 37.11
N MET A 99 18.34 -6.95 37.75
CA MET A 99 19.57 -7.42 37.11
C MET A 99 20.32 -8.40 38.02
N GLY A 100 20.58 -9.59 37.51
CA GLY A 100 21.50 -10.55 38.13
C GLY A 100 22.90 -10.37 37.58
N VAL A 101 23.89 -10.19 38.45
CA VAL A 101 25.31 -10.04 38.08
C VAL A 101 26.13 -11.09 38.80
N CYS A 102 26.83 -11.96 38.06
CA CYS A 102 27.73 -12.96 38.65
C CYS A 102 29.20 -12.66 38.36
N SER A 103 30.06 -12.93 39.34
CA SER A 103 31.50 -12.62 39.30
C SER A 103 32.38 -13.82 39.65
N GLU A 104 33.66 -13.74 39.27
CA GLU A 104 34.65 -14.82 39.41
C GLU A 104 34.92 -15.21 40.87
N ASP A 105 34.65 -14.31 41.82
CA ASP A 105 34.72 -14.53 43.27
C ASP A 105 33.59 -15.44 43.80
N GLY A 106 32.69 -15.90 42.93
CA GLY A 106 31.60 -16.81 43.27
C GLY A 106 30.38 -16.13 43.87
N LYS A 107 30.23 -14.81 43.68
CA LYS A 107 29.04 -14.06 44.08
C LYS A 107 28.06 -13.90 42.94
N LEU A 108 26.77 -13.97 43.27
CA LEU A 108 25.65 -13.54 42.43
C LEU A 108 24.93 -12.43 43.18
N LEU A 109 25.00 -11.22 42.63
CA LEU A 109 24.30 -10.05 43.15
C LEU A 109 23.00 -9.84 42.39
N LEU A 110 21.95 -9.48 43.13
CA LEU A 110 20.68 -9.02 42.59
C LEU A 110 20.62 -7.49 42.75
N PHE A 111 20.51 -6.80 41.64
CA PHE A 111 20.26 -5.36 41.57
C PHE A 111 18.78 -5.11 41.28
N GLU A 112 18.16 -4.24 42.07
CA GLU A 112 16.74 -3.87 41.94
C GLU A 112 16.63 -2.36 41.77
N ARG A 113 15.80 -1.91 40.82
CA ARG A 113 15.58 -0.50 40.56
C ARG A 113 14.57 0.07 41.56
N SER A 114 14.98 1.10 42.28
CA SER A 114 14.15 1.80 43.27
C SER A 114 13.31 2.92 42.64
N TRP A 115 12.37 3.47 43.40
CA TRP A 115 11.42 4.50 42.99
C TRP A 115 12.02 5.84 42.50
N MET A 116 13.34 6.06 42.62
CA MET A 116 14.06 7.21 42.06
C MET A 116 15.03 6.81 40.94
N SER A 117 14.80 5.69 40.27
CA SER A 117 15.69 5.13 39.24
C SER A 117 17.12 4.81 39.72
N ARG A 118 17.32 4.71 41.03
CA ARG A 118 18.60 4.26 41.64
C ARG A 118 18.58 2.75 41.78
N TRP A 119 19.71 2.12 41.51
CA TRP A 119 19.88 0.69 41.72
C TRP A 119 20.34 0.37 43.14
N LYS A 120 19.75 -0.67 43.73
CA LYS A 120 20.16 -1.23 45.02
C LYS A 120 20.59 -2.68 44.82
N SER A 121 21.76 -3.06 45.31
CA SER A 121 22.26 -4.44 45.22
C SER A 121 22.07 -5.22 46.52
N SER A 122 21.92 -6.54 46.38
CA SER A 122 21.91 -7.51 47.48
C SER A 122 22.60 -8.80 47.03
N VAL A 123 23.15 -9.57 47.97
CA VAL A 123 23.76 -10.88 47.67
C VAL A 123 22.65 -11.91 47.55
N LEU A 124 22.47 -12.48 46.36
CA LEU A 124 21.52 -13.58 46.13
C LEU A 124 22.18 -14.93 46.41
N HIS A 125 23.47 -15.07 46.09
CA HIS A 125 24.23 -16.29 46.35
C HIS A 125 25.73 -16.01 46.51
N GLU A 126 26.40 -16.71 47.43
CA GLU A 126 27.85 -16.70 47.60
C GLU A 126 28.34 -18.01 48.25
N GLY A 127 29.64 -18.28 48.18
CA GLY A 127 30.29 -19.36 48.96
C GLY A 127 30.34 -20.74 48.30
N GLU A 128 29.78 -20.92 47.10
CA GLU A 128 29.81 -22.20 46.37
C GLU A 128 30.75 -22.19 45.14
N GLY A 129 31.79 -21.35 45.20
CA GLY A 129 32.79 -21.20 44.13
C GLY A 129 32.29 -20.37 42.94
N ASN A 130 33.15 -20.27 41.93
CA ASN A 130 32.93 -19.41 40.76
C ASN A 130 31.57 -19.67 40.08
N ILE A 131 30.79 -18.60 39.91
CA ILE A 131 29.53 -18.59 39.16
C ILE A 131 29.82 -18.04 37.76
N ARG A 132 29.73 -18.92 36.76
CA ARG A 132 30.15 -18.62 35.38
C ARG A 132 29.01 -18.14 34.50
N SER A 133 27.78 -18.52 34.83
CA SER A 133 26.63 -18.17 34.02
C SER A 133 25.42 -17.85 34.89
N VAL A 134 24.68 -16.82 34.49
CA VAL A 134 23.37 -16.47 35.03
C VAL A 134 22.44 -16.10 33.88
N LYS A 135 21.20 -16.62 33.88
CA LYS A 135 20.15 -16.23 32.94
C LYS A 135 18.81 -16.12 33.66
N TRP A 136 18.13 -15.01 33.41
CA TRP A 136 16.84 -14.64 33.97
C TRP A 136 15.73 -14.86 32.93
N ARG A 137 14.56 -15.29 33.39
CA ARG A 137 13.32 -15.31 32.61
C ARG A 137 12.09 -15.22 33.51
N GLY A 138 11.24 -14.22 33.32
CA GLY A 138 10.06 -14.00 34.13
C GLY A 138 10.40 -13.88 35.62
N HIS A 139 9.81 -14.73 36.46
CA HIS A 139 10.08 -14.77 37.90
C HIS A 139 11.23 -15.72 38.29
N LEU A 140 11.89 -16.32 37.30
CA LEU A 140 12.92 -17.34 37.50
C LEU A 140 14.30 -16.81 37.15
N ILE A 141 15.27 -17.12 38.01
CA ILE A 141 16.69 -16.91 37.74
C ILE A 141 17.42 -18.24 37.88
N ALA A 142 18.26 -18.56 36.89
CA ALA A 142 19.11 -19.73 36.93
C ALA A 142 20.58 -19.33 36.86
N TRP A 143 21.43 -19.97 37.67
CA TRP A 143 22.87 -19.77 37.61
C TRP A 143 23.64 -21.07 37.72
N ALA A 144 24.83 -21.10 37.12
CA ALA A 144 25.70 -22.26 37.08
C ALA A 144 27.02 -21.98 37.79
N ASN A 145 27.39 -22.89 38.69
CA ASN A 145 28.73 -22.97 39.27
C ASN A 145 29.42 -24.27 38.83
N ASN A 146 30.56 -24.62 39.41
CA ASN A 146 31.29 -25.84 39.03
C ASN A 146 30.54 -27.14 39.40
N MET A 147 29.52 -27.09 40.25
CA MET A 147 28.82 -28.26 40.78
C MET A 147 27.50 -28.55 40.08
N GLY A 148 26.82 -27.52 39.60
CA GLY A 148 25.48 -27.67 39.06
C GLY A 148 24.86 -26.34 38.66
N VAL A 149 23.60 -26.44 38.24
CA VAL A 149 22.75 -25.30 37.91
C VAL A 149 21.66 -25.19 38.97
N LYS A 150 21.54 -24.02 39.58
CA LYS A 150 20.45 -23.73 40.52
C LYS A 150 19.36 -22.94 39.79
N ILE A 151 18.11 -23.24 40.12
CA ILE A 151 16.95 -22.46 39.66
C ILE A 151 16.26 -21.91 40.91
N PHE A 152 16.03 -20.61 40.91
CA PHE A 152 15.46 -19.86 42.01
C PHE A 152 14.26 -19.05 41.53
N ASP A 153 13.21 -19.05 42.33
CA ASP A 153 12.03 -18.21 42.13
C ASP A 153 12.17 -16.95 42.98
N ILE A 154 12.23 -15.81 42.32
CA ILE A 154 12.44 -14.50 42.95
C ILE A 154 11.19 -14.02 43.66
N THR A 155 10.00 -14.43 43.21
CA THR A 155 8.74 -14.04 43.83
C THR A 155 8.58 -14.72 45.18
N SER A 156 8.82 -16.04 45.23
CA SER A 156 8.74 -16.82 46.47
C SER A 156 10.02 -16.77 47.32
N LYS A 157 11.12 -16.23 46.76
CA LYS A 157 12.46 -16.20 47.36
C LYS A 157 12.95 -17.60 47.76
N GLN A 158 12.60 -18.61 46.97
CA GLN A 158 12.95 -20.00 47.22
C GLN A 158 13.75 -20.61 46.07
N ARG A 159 14.75 -21.41 46.44
CA ARG A 159 15.46 -22.28 45.49
C ARG A 159 14.56 -23.46 45.14
N ILE A 160 14.26 -23.63 43.86
CA ILE A 160 13.42 -24.71 43.35
C ILE A 160 14.22 -26.03 43.28
N THR A 161 15.42 -25.99 42.69
CA THR A 161 16.25 -27.19 42.53
C THR A 161 17.75 -26.87 42.39
N ASN A 162 18.57 -27.92 42.47
CA ASN A 162 19.96 -27.94 42.05
C ASN A 162 20.15 -29.11 41.06
N VAL A 163 20.35 -28.78 39.78
CA VAL A 163 20.60 -29.75 38.71
C VAL A 163 22.09 -30.08 38.70
N PRO A 164 22.51 -31.31 39.09
CA PRO A 164 23.92 -31.65 39.15
C PRO A 164 24.53 -31.74 37.74
N ARG A 165 25.83 -31.46 37.68
CA ARG A 165 26.67 -31.73 36.51
C ARG A 165 26.78 -33.23 36.25
N ASP A 166 26.63 -33.65 34.99
CA ASP A 166 26.70 -35.08 34.63
C ASP A 166 28.13 -35.63 34.61
N ASP A 167 29.05 -34.91 33.97
CA ASP A 167 30.41 -35.37 33.75
C ASP A 167 31.40 -34.56 34.58
N ILE A 168 31.75 -35.12 35.74
CA ILE A 168 32.68 -34.52 36.70
C ILE A 168 34.13 -34.62 36.20
N SER A 169 34.41 -35.50 35.22
CA SER A 169 35.76 -35.67 34.67
C SER A 169 36.20 -34.52 33.77
N LEU A 170 35.25 -33.83 33.13
CA LEU A 170 35.53 -32.66 32.32
C LEU A 170 35.90 -31.47 33.22
N ARG A 171 36.95 -30.73 32.86
CA ARG A 171 37.33 -29.50 33.56
C ARG A 171 36.25 -28.41 33.40
N PRO A 172 35.61 -27.91 34.47
CA PRO A 172 34.55 -26.91 34.36
C PRO A 172 35.04 -25.58 33.75
N ASP A 173 36.34 -25.29 33.88
CA ASP A 173 37.05 -24.18 33.27
C ASP A 173 37.20 -24.27 31.75
N MET A 174 37.32 -25.50 31.24
CA MET A 174 37.43 -25.79 29.80
C MET A 174 36.08 -25.98 29.13
N TYR A 175 35.07 -26.39 29.89
CA TYR A 175 33.71 -26.66 29.40
C TYR A 175 32.70 -25.92 30.27
N PRO A 176 32.58 -24.58 30.13
CA PRO A 176 31.63 -23.80 30.91
C PRO A 176 30.19 -24.20 30.60
N CYS A 177 29.32 -24.09 31.61
CA CYS A 177 27.90 -24.35 31.43
C CYS A 177 27.25 -23.22 30.61
N SER A 178 26.44 -23.60 29.62
CA SER A 178 25.61 -22.69 28.82
C SER A 178 24.15 -22.83 29.24
N LEU A 179 23.52 -21.71 29.60
CA LEU A 179 22.13 -21.64 30.02
C LEU A 179 21.30 -20.90 28.97
N CYS A 180 20.15 -21.47 28.58
CA CYS A 180 19.21 -20.79 27.70
C CYS A 180 17.76 -21.12 28.05
N TRP A 181 16.95 -20.09 28.28
CA TRP A 181 15.51 -20.24 28.46
C TRP A 181 14.81 -20.35 27.11
N LYS A 182 14.17 -21.50 26.85
CA LYS A 182 13.34 -21.72 25.66
C LYS A 182 12.03 -20.93 25.74
N ASP A 183 11.44 -20.91 26.92
CA ASP A 183 10.19 -20.21 27.25
C ASP A 183 10.25 -19.79 28.72
N SER A 184 9.13 -19.35 29.31
CA SER A 184 9.06 -18.86 30.70
C SER A 184 9.30 -19.93 31.77
N VAL A 185 9.30 -21.23 31.42
CA VAL A 185 9.40 -22.34 32.38
C VAL A 185 10.37 -23.44 31.96
N THR A 186 10.88 -23.42 30.73
CA THR A 186 11.76 -24.46 30.18
C THR A 186 13.18 -23.92 30.01
N LEU A 187 14.11 -24.45 30.81
CA LEU A 187 15.54 -24.15 30.76
C LEU A 187 16.31 -25.26 30.02
N ILE A 188 17.13 -24.87 29.06
CA ILE A 188 18.10 -25.74 28.40
C ILE A 188 19.46 -25.52 29.07
N ILE A 189 20.08 -26.60 29.52
CA ILE A 189 21.39 -26.62 30.18
C ILE A 189 22.34 -27.41 29.29
N GLY A 190 23.33 -26.73 28.71
CA GLY A 190 24.43 -27.35 27.98
C GLY A 190 25.67 -27.43 28.86
N TRP A 191 26.31 -28.60 28.91
CA TRP A 191 27.59 -28.78 29.61
C TRP A 191 28.46 -29.83 28.91
N GLY A 192 29.57 -29.41 28.32
CA GLY A 192 30.43 -30.31 27.55
C GLY A 192 29.68 -30.94 26.38
N THR A 193 29.47 -32.25 26.42
CA THR A 193 28.71 -33.02 25.41
C THR A 193 27.28 -33.38 25.84
N SER A 194 26.84 -32.92 27.02
CA SER A 194 25.50 -33.18 27.57
C SER A 194 24.60 -31.95 27.41
N VAL A 195 23.37 -32.19 26.95
CA VAL A 195 22.29 -31.19 26.98
C VAL A 195 21.12 -31.76 27.79
N LYS A 196 20.68 -30.99 28.80
CA LYS A 196 19.49 -31.29 29.61
C LYS A 196 18.40 -30.25 29.34
N ILE A 197 17.18 -30.72 29.22
CA ILE A 197 15.98 -29.87 29.16
C ILE A 197 15.28 -29.99 30.51
N CYS A 198 15.16 -28.88 31.21
CA CYS A 198 14.59 -28.77 32.54
C CYS A 198 13.29 -27.98 32.46
N SER A 199 12.16 -28.60 32.79
CA SER A 199 10.85 -27.94 32.83
C SER A 199 10.45 -27.66 34.27
N VAL A 200 10.21 -26.39 34.60
CA VAL A 200 9.73 -25.95 35.90
C VAL A 200 8.20 -26.15 35.94
N LYS A 201 7.73 -26.94 36.89
CA LYS A 201 6.32 -27.29 37.07
C LYS A 201 5.83 -26.95 38.48
N GLU A 202 4.53 -26.71 38.61
CA GLU A 202 3.89 -26.49 39.91
C GLU A 202 3.54 -27.82 40.57
N ARG A 203 3.77 -27.91 41.89
CA ARG A 203 3.33 -29.06 42.68
C ARG A 203 1.85 -28.94 43.01
N HIS A 204 1.18 -30.09 43.10
CA HIS A 204 -0.20 -30.12 43.57
C HIS A 204 -0.27 -29.76 45.07
N ALA A 205 -1.30 -29.04 45.50
CA ALA A 205 -1.43 -28.53 46.88
C ALA A 205 -1.35 -29.64 47.96
N SER A 206 -1.72 -30.87 47.60
CA SER A 206 -1.64 -32.06 48.45
C SER A 206 -0.22 -32.57 48.73
N GLU A 207 0.77 -32.15 47.94
CA GLU A 207 2.17 -32.63 48.01
C GLU A 207 3.11 -31.63 48.71
N MET A 208 2.59 -30.50 49.19
CA MET A 208 3.37 -29.33 49.64
C MET A 208 3.88 -29.39 51.09
N ARG A 209 3.74 -30.52 51.81
CA ARG A 209 4.32 -30.60 53.17
C ARG A 209 5.84 -30.55 53.06
N ASP A 210 6.42 -29.43 53.48
CA ASP A 210 7.86 -29.14 53.57
C ASP A 210 8.65 -29.12 52.23
N LEU A 211 7.94 -29.08 51.09
CA LEU A 211 8.55 -29.03 49.75
C LEU A 211 8.27 -27.69 49.05
N PRO A 212 9.19 -27.17 48.21
CA PRO A 212 8.96 -25.96 47.43
C PRO A 212 7.72 -26.10 46.54
N SER A 213 7.02 -24.99 46.29
CA SER A 213 5.78 -24.97 45.49
C SER A 213 5.96 -25.40 44.04
N ARG A 214 7.19 -25.32 43.53
CA ARG A 214 7.59 -25.74 42.19
C ARG A 214 8.61 -26.87 42.27
N TYR A 215 8.69 -27.65 41.20
CA TYR A 215 9.73 -28.66 41.00
C TYR A 215 10.25 -28.63 39.57
N VAL A 216 11.36 -29.30 39.32
CA VAL A 216 11.94 -29.39 37.98
C VAL A 216 11.89 -30.83 37.49
N GLU A 217 11.26 -31.01 36.34
CA GLU A 217 11.32 -32.25 35.58
C GLU A 217 12.49 -32.18 34.60
N ILE A 218 13.43 -33.11 34.72
CA ILE A 218 14.62 -33.18 33.87
C ILE A 218 14.35 -34.24 32.80
N GLY A 219 14.30 -33.82 31.53
CA GLY A 219 14.21 -34.72 30.38
C GLY A 219 15.45 -35.59 30.25
N LYS A 220 15.36 -36.70 29.50
CA LYS A 220 16.51 -37.59 29.27
C LYS A 220 17.65 -36.80 28.62
N PRO A 221 18.88 -36.85 29.16
CA PRO A 221 20.02 -36.14 28.59
C PRO A 221 20.32 -36.69 27.19
N SER A 222 20.46 -35.80 26.20
CA SER A 222 20.91 -36.18 24.87
C SER A 222 22.45 -36.17 24.85
N ARG A 223 23.05 -37.27 24.39
CA ARG A 223 24.49 -37.46 24.26
C ARG A 223 24.83 -37.71 22.78
N ASN A 224 24.85 -36.66 21.97
CA ASN A 224 25.34 -36.72 20.57
C ASN A 224 25.62 -35.33 19.99
N VAL A 225 26.02 -34.38 20.83
CA VAL A 225 26.33 -33.02 20.40
C VAL A 225 27.82 -32.95 20.06
N ARG A 226 28.18 -32.61 18.80
CA ARG A 226 29.57 -32.26 18.43
C ARG A 226 30.09 -31.21 19.42
N ARG A 227 31.39 -31.20 19.76
CA ARG A 227 31.98 -30.21 20.70
C ARG A 227 31.57 -28.79 20.30
N GLN A 228 30.58 -28.23 20.98
CA GLN A 228 29.98 -26.94 20.67
C GLN A 228 30.38 -25.96 21.78
N LYS A 229 31.06 -24.86 21.41
CA LYS A 229 31.63 -23.92 22.39
C LYS A 229 30.58 -22.94 22.93
N ARG A 230 29.55 -22.55 22.16
CA ARG A 230 28.43 -21.71 22.63
C ARG A 230 27.28 -21.73 21.63
N ILE A 231 26.03 -21.80 22.11
CA ILE A 231 24.81 -21.75 21.29
C ILE A 231 23.93 -20.63 21.82
N HIS A 232 23.49 -19.73 20.94
CA HIS A 232 22.43 -18.79 21.23
C HIS A 232 21.21 -19.11 20.37
N PHE A 233 20.05 -19.18 21.00
CA PHE A 233 18.77 -19.38 20.34
C PHE A 233 18.15 -18.02 20.06
N SER A 234 17.74 -17.76 18.81
CA SER A 234 16.89 -16.61 18.50
C SER A 234 15.49 -16.87 19.08
N LYS A 235 15.04 -16.00 19.98
CA LYS A 235 13.62 -15.94 20.35
C LYS A 235 12.87 -15.28 19.20
N GLY A 236 11.86 -15.96 18.65
CA GLY A 236 11.00 -15.44 17.56
C GLY A 236 11.17 -16.13 16.20
N LYS A 237 12.39 -16.52 15.82
CA LYS A 237 12.65 -17.40 14.65
C LYS A 237 13.08 -18.77 15.17
N PRO A 238 12.15 -19.73 15.42
CA PRO A 238 12.40 -20.96 16.18
C PRO A 238 13.37 -21.97 15.53
N LYS A 239 14.08 -21.57 14.47
CA LYS A 239 14.95 -22.41 13.65
C LYS A 239 16.26 -21.72 13.26
N ILE A 240 16.79 -20.77 14.05
CA ILE A 240 18.10 -20.18 13.75
C ILE A 240 19.01 -20.26 14.98
N MET A 241 20.15 -20.94 14.81
CA MET A 241 21.22 -21.12 15.78
C MET A 241 22.45 -20.36 15.31
N PHE A 242 23.07 -19.60 16.23
CA PHE A 242 24.33 -18.92 15.97
C PHE A 242 25.49 -19.69 16.61
N VAL A 243 26.50 -20.05 15.82
CA VAL A 243 27.65 -20.83 16.29
C VAL A 243 28.94 -20.06 16.00
N PHE A 244 29.77 -19.92 17.03
CA PHE A 244 31.15 -19.46 16.88
C PHE A 244 32.08 -20.66 16.69
N ARG A 245 32.80 -20.71 15.57
CA ARG A 245 33.78 -21.76 15.27
C ARG A 245 35.19 -21.17 15.10
N GLU A 246 36.15 -21.88 15.68
CA GLU A 246 37.56 -21.81 15.30
C GLU A 246 37.78 -22.91 14.26
N ARG A 247 38.28 -22.56 13.08
CA ARG A 247 38.75 -23.56 12.11
C ARG A 247 40.25 -23.82 12.27
N GLU A 248 41.05 -22.82 12.65
CA GLU A 248 42.53 -22.89 12.77
C GLU A 248 43.08 -21.93 13.86
N TYR A 249 44.35 -22.08 14.26
CA TYR A 249 45.02 -21.22 15.25
C TYR A 249 45.23 -19.81 14.69
N CYS A 250 44.88 -18.77 15.46
CA CYS A 250 44.90 -17.36 15.04
C CYS A 250 43.96 -17.01 13.85
N ALA A 251 43.00 -17.88 13.49
CA ALA A 251 42.01 -17.56 12.46
C ALA A 251 40.95 -16.57 12.98
N ARG A 252 40.39 -15.75 12.08
CA ARG A 252 39.29 -14.84 12.42
C ARG A 252 38.08 -15.65 12.95
N PRO A 253 37.45 -15.24 14.07
CA PRO A 253 36.28 -15.95 14.58
C PRO A 253 35.14 -15.84 13.57
N ARG A 254 34.44 -16.95 13.32
CA ARG A 254 33.30 -16.98 12.38
C ARG A 254 31.98 -17.02 13.12
N LEU A 255 31.00 -16.24 12.65
CA LEU A 255 29.60 -16.28 13.07
C LEU A 255 28.80 -17.08 12.04
N ASP A 256 28.46 -18.32 12.40
CA ASP A 256 27.65 -19.18 11.53
C ASP A 256 26.17 -19.06 11.90
N ILE A 257 25.32 -18.75 10.91
CA ILE A 257 23.86 -18.80 11.01
C ILE A 257 23.41 -20.17 10.53
N ILE A 258 22.80 -20.96 11.40
CA ILE A 258 22.47 -22.36 11.12
C ILE A 258 20.99 -22.63 11.36
N GLN A 259 20.34 -23.31 10.42
CA GLN A 259 18.98 -23.81 10.56
C GLN A 259 18.97 -25.25 11.08
N PRO A 260 18.42 -25.53 12.28
CA PRO A 260 18.27 -26.89 12.76
C PRO A 260 17.10 -27.57 12.03
N LEU A 261 17.39 -28.72 11.43
CA LEU A 261 16.44 -29.68 10.87
C LEU A 261 16.23 -30.84 11.85
N SER A 262 15.32 -31.77 11.56
CA SER A 262 14.96 -32.86 12.50
C SER A 262 16.15 -33.76 12.88
N GLU A 263 17.12 -33.94 11.98
CA GLU A 263 18.28 -34.83 12.17
C GLU A 263 19.63 -34.18 11.78
N THR A 264 19.60 -33.01 11.13
CA THR A 264 20.78 -32.31 10.62
C THR A 264 20.69 -30.81 10.87
N CYS A 265 21.73 -30.08 10.48
CA CYS A 265 21.78 -28.63 10.54
C CYS A 265 22.23 -28.12 9.17
N GLU A 266 21.52 -27.13 8.62
CA GLU A 266 21.84 -26.47 7.37
C GLU A 266 22.50 -25.11 7.66
N GLU A 267 23.66 -24.84 7.06
CA GLU A 267 24.35 -23.55 7.20
C GLU A 267 23.72 -22.52 6.25
N ILE A 268 23.16 -21.45 6.80
CA ILE A 268 22.53 -20.35 6.05
C ILE A 268 23.57 -19.31 5.64
N SER A 269 24.49 -18.96 6.55
CA SER A 269 25.64 -18.08 6.27
C SER A 269 26.76 -18.34 7.28
N SER A 270 28.00 -18.03 6.88
CA SER A 270 29.20 -18.15 7.71
C SER A 270 30.10 -16.94 7.46
N ASP A 271 30.09 -16.01 8.39
CA ASP A 271 30.75 -14.72 8.22
C ASP A 271 32.01 -14.67 9.09
N ALA A 272 33.17 -14.37 8.50
CA ALA A 272 34.40 -14.11 9.25
C ALA A 272 34.35 -12.71 9.88
N LEU A 273 34.51 -12.63 11.20
CA LEU A 273 34.37 -11.38 11.94
C LEU A 273 35.69 -10.62 12.02
N THR A 274 35.65 -9.33 11.74
CA THR A 274 36.76 -8.39 11.87
C THR A 274 36.76 -7.72 13.26
N VAL A 275 37.03 -8.53 14.30
CA VAL A 275 37.10 -8.07 15.70
C VAL A 275 38.52 -7.68 16.08
N ARG A 276 38.72 -6.57 16.79
CA ARG A 276 40.06 -6.15 17.24
C ARG A 276 40.65 -7.11 18.27
N GLY A 277 41.94 -7.40 18.12
CA GLY A 277 42.68 -8.29 19.03
C GLY A 277 42.27 -9.75 18.95
N PHE A 278 41.67 -10.19 17.84
CA PHE A 278 41.17 -11.56 17.71
C PHE A 278 42.26 -12.63 17.83
N GLN A 279 43.51 -12.30 17.50
CA GLN A 279 44.67 -13.18 17.59
C GLN A 279 45.03 -13.56 19.04
N GLU A 280 44.64 -12.72 20.00
CA GLU A 280 44.87 -12.93 21.44
C GLU A 280 43.66 -13.60 22.13
N ASN A 281 42.54 -13.76 21.43
CA ASN A 281 41.28 -14.22 22.01
C ASN A 281 40.99 -15.67 21.61
N GLU A 282 40.53 -16.47 22.57
CA GLU A 282 39.96 -17.78 22.28
C GLU A 282 38.46 -17.67 22.05
N CYS A 283 37.81 -18.67 21.43
CA CYS A 283 36.35 -18.67 21.25
C CYS A 283 35.54 -18.43 22.54
N ARG A 284 36.11 -18.74 23.71
CA ARG A 284 35.46 -18.55 25.03
C ARG A 284 35.42 -17.08 25.47
N ASP A 285 36.27 -16.24 24.91
CA ASP A 285 36.35 -14.82 25.24
C ASP A 285 35.27 -14.01 24.52
N TYR A 286 34.61 -14.61 23.53
CA TYR A 286 33.50 -14.00 22.81
C TYR A 286 32.16 -14.28 23.50
N HIS A 287 31.36 -13.22 23.63
CA HIS A 287 29.97 -13.28 24.09
C HIS A 287 29.05 -12.81 22.95
N LEU A 288 27.91 -13.47 22.77
CA LEU A 288 26.89 -13.07 21.79
C LEU A 288 25.58 -12.83 22.54
N GLU A 289 24.98 -11.67 22.36
CA GLU A 289 23.65 -11.37 22.89
C GLU A 289 22.74 -10.86 21.75
N TYR A 290 21.45 -11.19 21.79
CA TYR A 290 20.47 -10.80 20.79
C TYR A 290 19.41 -9.88 21.40
N SER A 291 19.12 -8.77 20.70
CA SER A 291 18.01 -7.86 21.00
C SER A 291 16.82 -8.18 20.11
N GLU A 292 15.71 -8.63 20.71
CA GLU A 292 14.48 -8.93 19.97
C GLU A 292 13.85 -7.68 19.35
N GLY A 293 13.78 -6.58 20.11
CA GLY A 293 13.08 -5.35 19.69
C GLY A 293 13.69 -4.73 18.43
N GLU A 294 15.02 -4.61 18.38
CA GLU A 294 15.73 -4.00 17.27
C GLU A 294 16.31 -5.01 16.26
N SER A 295 16.17 -6.32 16.55
CA SER A 295 16.76 -7.41 15.75
C SER A 295 18.27 -7.26 15.52
N LEU A 296 18.99 -6.89 16.58
CA LEU A 296 20.44 -6.69 16.59
C LEU A 296 21.16 -7.80 17.35
N PHE A 297 22.35 -8.17 16.87
CA PHE A 297 23.25 -9.08 17.55
C PHE A 297 24.46 -8.32 18.07
N TYR A 298 24.87 -8.56 19.31
CA TYR A 298 26.05 -7.94 19.88
C TYR A 298 27.11 -9.00 20.13
N ILE A 299 28.21 -8.90 19.39
CA ILE A 299 29.44 -9.67 19.56
C ILE A 299 30.38 -8.88 20.46
N VAL A 300 30.65 -9.40 21.65
CA VAL A 300 31.53 -8.78 22.63
C VAL A 300 32.80 -9.60 22.73
N SER A 301 33.95 -8.95 22.59
CA SER A 301 35.28 -9.47 22.90
C SER A 301 35.95 -8.60 23.95
N PRO A 302 37.07 -9.04 24.55
CA PRO A 302 37.80 -8.25 25.54
C PRO A 302 38.18 -6.84 25.09
N ARG A 303 38.45 -6.65 23.80
CA ARG A 303 38.93 -5.38 23.21
C ARG A 303 37.95 -4.74 22.24
N ASP A 304 36.75 -5.30 22.07
CA ASP A 304 35.82 -4.80 21.07
C ASP A 304 34.36 -5.17 21.37
N VAL A 305 33.44 -4.33 20.90
CA VAL A 305 32.02 -4.66 20.83
C VAL A 305 31.53 -4.35 19.43
N VAL A 306 31.08 -5.38 18.72
CA VAL A 306 30.59 -5.30 17.35
C VAL A 306 29.11 -5.65 17.35
N VAL A 307 28.31 -4.81 16.70
CA VAL A 307 26.88 -4.99 16.48
C VAL A 307 26.71 -5.55 15.08
N ALA A 308 26.03 -6.68 14.94
CA ALA A 308 25.62 -7.22 13.66
C ALA A 308 24.12 -6.98 13.43
N LYS A 309 23.78 -6.55 12.23
CA LYS A 309 22.40 -6.27 11.79
C LYS A 309 22.14 -6.97 10.46
N GLU A 310 20.92 -7.45 10.24
CA GLU A 310 20.49 -7.93 8.92
C GLU A 310 20.68 -6.82 7.87
N ARG A 311 21.31 -7.13 6.74
CA ARG A 311 21.50 -6.16 5.65
C ARG A 311 20.17 -5.79 5.03
N ASP A 312 19.99 -4.50 4.77
CA ASP A 312 18.84 -3.97 4.04
C ASP A 312 19.21 -3.66 2.56
N GLN A 313 18.26 -3.06 1.84
CA GLN A 313 18.45 -2.77 0.41
C GLN A 313 19.53 -1.72 0.16
N ASP A 314 19.79 -0.82 1.12
CA ASP A 314 20.84 0.20 1.00
C ASP A 314 22.21 -0.46 1.17
N ASP A 315 22.30 -1.38 2.12
CA ASP A 315 23.49 -2.20 2.29
C ASP A 315 23.79 -3.04 1.04
N HIS A 316 22.77 -3.58 0.37
CA HIS A 316 22.96 -4.29 -0.89
C HIS A 316 23.55 -3.37 -1.98
N ILE A 317 23.10 -2.12 -2.05
CA ILE A 317 23.62 -1.12 -2.98
C ILE A 317 25.09 -0.81 -2.67
N ASP A 318 25.44 -0.61 -1.40
CA ASP A 318 26.81 -0.33 -0.98
C ASP A 318 27.74 -1.52 -1.30
N TRP A 319 27.28 -2.76 -1.09
CA TRP A 319 28.03 -3.97 -1.47
C TRP A 319 28.26 -4.05 -2.99
N LEU A 320 27.24 -3.74 -3.79
CA LEU A 320 27.37 -3.71 -5.25
C LEU A 320 28.32 -2.60 -5.72
N LEU A 321 28.35 -1.46 -5.03
CA LEU A 321 29.31 -0.37 -5.26
C LEU A 321 30.74 -0.83 -5.01
N GLU A 322 31.00 -1.49 -3.87
CA GLU A 322 32.30 -2.07 -3.52
C GLU A 322 32.77 -3.07 -4.59
N LYS A 323 31.87 -3.93 -5.07
CA LYS A 323 32.15 -4.89 -6.15
C LYS A 323 32.16 -4.28 -7.55
N LYS A 324 32.13 -2.95 -7.66
CA LYS A 324 32.17 -2.18 -8.93
C LYS A 324 31.04 -2.55 -9.90
N LYS A 325 29.93 -3.09 -9.41
CA LYS A 325 28.72 -3.44 -10.19
C LYS A 325 27.83 -2.22 -10.39
N TYR A 326 28.40 -1.17 -10.97
CA TYR A 326 27.78 0.16 -11.07
C TYR A 326 26.44 0.15 -11.84
N GLU A 327 26.29 -0.72 -12.84
CA GLU A 327 25.04 -0.84 -13.61
C GLU A 327 23.86 -1.25 -12.71
N VAL A 328 24.07 -2.26 -11.87
CA VAL A 328 23.06 -2.78 -10.94
C VAL A 328 22.77 -1.77 -9.83
N VAL A 329 23.80 -1.07 -9.36
CA VAL A 329 23.66 0.04 -8.41
C VAL A 329 22.80 1.17 -8.98
N LEU A 330 23.07 1.59 -10.23
CA LEU A 330 22.32 2.65 -10.89
C LEU A 330 20.86 2.26 -11.07
N ILE A 331 20.57 1.01 -11.39
CA ILE A 331 19.21 0.47 -11.46
C ILE A 331 18.53 0.53 -10.08
N LEU A 332 19.19 0.05 -9.03
CA LEU A 332 18.63 0.02 -7.67
C LEU A 332 18.46 1.42 -7.08
N LEU A 333 19.40 2.33 -7.30
CA LEU A 333 19.28 3.74 -6.93
C LEU A 333 18.17 4.43 -7.73
N SER A 334 18.04 4.14 -9.03
CA SER A 334 16.93 4.65 -9.85
C SER A 334 15.58 4.16 -9.33
N LEU A 335 15.47 2.88 -8.97
CA LEU A 335 14.28 2.28 -8.34
C LEU A 335 13.97 2.90 -6.98
N LYS A 336 14.99 3.14 -6.14
CA LYS A 336 14.86 3.79 -4.82
C LYS A 336 14.45 5.27 -4.94
N TYR A 337 15.03 5.98 -5.91
CA TYR A 337 14.72 7.37 -6.21
C TYR A 337 13.29 7.54 -6.73
N LEU A 338 12.83 6.60 -7.56
CA LEU A 338 11.46 6.53 -8.03
C LEU A 338 10.46 6.19 -6.90
N HIS A 339 10.83 5.35 -5.93
CA HIS A 339 10.01 5.02 -4.75
C HIS A 339 9.85 6.20 -3.77
N THR A 340 10.82 7.10 -3.70
CA THR A 340 10.82 8.29 -2.82
C THR A 340 10.27 9.55 -3.50
N CYS A 341 10.06 9.53 -4.81
CA CYS A 341 9.56 10.65 -5.58
C CYS A 341 8.03 10.75 -5.55
N ASN A 342 7.52 11.57 -4.62
CA ASN A 342 6.13 12.04 -4.61
C ASN A 342 5.99 13.51 -5.06
N ARG A 343 6.98 14.08 -5.79
CA ARG A 343 6.92 15.46 -6.34
C ARG A 343 7.62 15.60 -7.69
N GLY A 344 6.95 16.30 -8.62
CA GLY A 344 7.24 16.32 -10.07
C GLY A 344 8.51 17.02 -10.57
N GLU A 345 9.31 17.69 -9.74
CA GLU A 345 10.54 18.38 -10.20
C GLU A 345 11.75 17.46 -10.40
N LYS A 346 11.75 16.26 -9.81
CA LYS A 346 12.93 15.35 -9.80
C LYS A 346 12.92 14.26 -10.88
N VAL A 347 11.78 14.07 -11.56
CA VAL A 347 11.63 13.09 -12.64
C VAL A 347 12.33 13.55 -13.92
N SER A 348 12.45 14.86 -14.14
CA SER A 348 13.18 15.47 -15.27
C SER A 348 14.68 15.20 -15.22
N GLY A 349 15.29 15.13 -14.04
CA GLY A 349 16.71 14.83 -13.85
C GLY A 349 17.07 13.41 -14.29
N PHE A 350 16.23 12.42 -13.98
CA PHE A 350 16.38 11.03 -14.43
C PHE A 350 16.32 10.91 -15.97
N ALA A 351 15.40 11.63 -16.61
CA ALA A 351 15.26 11.66 -18.06
C ALA A 351 16.39 12.40 -18.80
N SER A 352 17.13 13.26 -18.12
CA SER A 352 18.35 13.89 -18.67
C SER A 352 19.56 12.98 -18.49
N LEU A 353 19.67 12.28 -17.36
CA LEU A 353 20.77 11.33 -17.11
C LEU A 353 20.83 10.21 -18.16
N ILE A 354 19.68 9.63 -18.52
CA ILE A 354 19.60 8.58 -19.56
C ILE A 354 20.00 9.11 -20.95
N ARG A 355 19.85 10.41 -21.22
CA ARG A 355 20.26 11.03 -22.49
C ARG A 355 21.76 11.34 -22.56
N GLU A 356 22.41 11.51 -21.41
CA GLU A 356 23.83 11.90 -21.34
C GLU A 356 24.78 10.68 -21.26
N TRP A 357 24.27 9.50 -20.95
CA TRP A 357 25.08 8.30 -20.72
C TRP A 357 25.16 7.39 -21.95
N PRO A 358 26.34 6.83 -22.26
CA PRO A 358 26.50 5.78 -23.26
C PRO A 358 25.58 4.56 -23.00
N GLY A 359 24.86 4.11 -24.02
CA GLY A 359 23.83 3.05 -23.93
C GLY A 359 24.36 1.63 -23.71
N ASP A 360 25.68 1.47 -23.61
CA ASP A 360 26.45 0.28 -23.28
C ASP A 360 26.80 0.18 -21.79
N LEU A 361 26.52 1.22 -20.99
CA LEU A 361 26.79 1.25 -19.54
C LEU A 361 25.65 0.70 -18.67
N TYR A 362 24.55 0.24 -19.28
CA TYR A 362 23.42 -0.26 -18.53
C TYR A 362 22.60 -1.25 -19.37
N ASN A 363 21.99 -2.22 -18.68
CA ASN A 363 21.07 -3.13 -19.32
C ASN A 363 19.70 -2.47 -19.55
N ASN A 364 19.42 -2.13 -20.82
CA ASN A 364 18.15 -1.53 -21.26
C ASN A 364 16.91 -2.26 -20.72
N SER A 365 16.92 -3.61 -20.69
CA SER A 365 15.78 -4.41 -20.25
C SER A 365 15.45 -4.20 -18.77
N VAL A 366 16.46 -3.94 -17.93
CA VAL A 366 16.29 -3.76 -16.49
C VAL A 366 15.81 -2.35 -16.16
N ILE A 367 16.31 -1.33 -16.85
CA ILE A 367 15.81 0.05 -16.73
C ILE A 367 14.35 0.13 -17.23
N VAL A 368 14.05 -0.54 -18.34
CA VAL A 368 12.67 -0.65 -18.85
C VAL A 368 11.73 -1.27 -17.81
N GLN A 369 12.16 -2.31 -17.10
CA GLN A 369 11.38 -2.95 -16.04
C GLN A 369 11.19 -2.03 -14.81
N ALA A 370 12.23 -1.29 -14.43
CA ALA A 370 12.16 -0.34 -13.34
C ALA A 370 11.21 0.84 -13.60
N VAL A 371 11.24 1.37 -14.82
CA VAL A 371 10.33 2.44 -15.27
C VAL A 371 8.89 1.90 -15.42
N ARG A 372 8.72 0.66 -15.89
CA ARG A 372 7.42 -0.06 -15.92
C ARG A 372 6.76 -0.14 -14.55
N ASP A 373 7.50 -0.53 -13.51
CA ASP A 373 6.95 -0.71 -12.17
C ASP A 373 6.52 0.61 -11.51
N HIS A 374 7.10 1.74 -11.93
CA HIS A 374 6.67 3.06 -11.47
C HIS A 374 5.51 3.64 -12.27
N LEU A 375 5.43 3.38 -13.58
CA LEU A 375 4.24 3.73 -14.37
C LEU A 375 2.98 2.97 -13.91
N LYS A 376 3.12 1.84 -13.21
CA LYS A 376 1.99 1.18 -12.53
C LYS A 376 1.43 2.02 -11.37
N LYS A 377 2.26 2.84 -10.70
CA LYS A 377 1.89 3.67 -9.55
C LYS A 377 1.48 5.10 -9.96
N ASP A 378 2.21 5.70 -10.91
CA ASP A 378 1.89 6.99 -11.51
C ASP A 378 1.89 6.84 -13.03
N SER A 379 0.73 6.47 -13.56
CA SER A 379 0.62 6.19 -14.98
C SER A 379 0.74 7.45 -15.86
N GLN A 380 0.53 8.66 -15.32
CA GLN A 380 0.41 9.89 -16.12
C GLN A 380 1.65 10.79 -16.15
N ASN A 381 2.67 10.55 -15.31
CA ASN A 381 3.98 10.07 -15.79
C ASN A 381 4.69 10.69 -17.02
N ARG A 382 4.40 11.91 -17.52
CA ARG A 382 4.90 12.40 -18.83
C ARG A 382 6.40 12.22 -19.06
N THR A 383 7.19 12.41 -18.03
CA THR A 383 8.65 12.32 -18.12
C THR A 383 9.12 10.86 -18.16
N LEU A 384 8.55 9.99 -17.32
CA LEU A 384 8.85 8.55 -17.35
C LEU A 384 8.38 7.88 -18.65
N LEU A 385 7.24 8.32 -19.18
CA LEU A 385 6.72 7.86 -20.47
C LEU A 385 7.65 8.24 -21.63
N LYS A 386 8.19 9.47 -21.61
CA LYS A 386 9.15 9.93 -22.60
C LYS A 386 10.48 9.17 -22.51
N THR A 387 11.01 8.99 -21.31
CA THR A 387 12.24 8.21 -21.07
C THR A 387 12.11 6.76 -21.53
N LEU A 388 10.95 6.14 -21.28
CA LEU A 388 10.68 4.77 -21.70
C LEU A 388 10.57 4.66 -23.24
N ALA A 389 9.92 5.62 -23.90
CA ALA A 389 9.86 5.69 -25.35
C ALA A 389 11.24 5.89 -26.00
N GLU A 390 12.11 6.70 -25.39
CA GLU A 390 13.49 6.90 -25.82
C GLU A 390 14.30 5.59 -25.69
N LEU A 391 14.21 4.90 -24.54
CA LEU A 391 14.88 3.61 -24.30
C LEU A 391 14.48 2.51 -25.32
N PHE A 392 13.21 2.45 -25.70
CA PHE A 392 12.72 1.49 -26.72
C PHE A 392 13.05 1.92 -28.16
N SER A 393 13.28 3.20 -28.41
CA SER A 393 13.68 3.70 -29.74
C SER A 393 15.16 3.43 -30.04
N SER A 394 15.99 3.34 -29.00
CA SER A 394 17.40 2.97 -29.10
C SER A 394 17.65 1.46 -29.26
N ASP A 395 16.65 0.61 -28.95
CA ASP A 395 16.76 -0.85 -29.02
C ASP A 395 15.91 -1.41 -30.18
N THR A 396 16.34 -1.13 -31.42
CA THR A 396 15.62 -1.52 -32.65
C THR A 396 15.75 -3.00 -33.02
N ALA A 397 16.25 -3.86 -32.13
CA ALA A 397 16.54 -5.24 -32.49
C ALA A 397 16.29 -6.23 -31.34
N GLY A 398 15.02 -6.51 -31.03
CA GLY A 398 14.73 -7.72 -30.25
C GLY A 398 13.46 -7.76 -29.42
N VAL A 399 12.34 -8.03 -30.09
CA VAL A 399 11.35 -9.02 -29.62
C VAL A 399 10.48 -8.66 -28.38
N SER A 400 9.23 -8.34 -28.73
CA SER A 400 7.96 -8.86 -28.19
C SER A 400 7.55 -8.55 -26.74
N ASP A 401 6.91 -7.40 -26.57
CA ASP A 401 5.64 -7.36 -25.84
C ASP A 401 4.67 -6.38 -26.53
N CYS A 402 3.91 -6.88 -27.51
CA CYS A 402 2.95 -6.07 -28.29
C CYS A 402 1.93 -5.36 -27.38
N ARG A 403 1.62 -5.93 -26.22
CA ARG A 403 0.67 -5.33 -25.26
C ARG A 403 1.23 -4.07 -24.60
N PHE A 404 2.54 -4.04 -24.35
CA PHE A 404 3.16 -2.91 -23.68
C PHE A 404 3.57 -1.80 -24.64
N PHE A 405 3.98 -2.14 -25.87
CA PHE A 405 4.10 -1.16 -26.96
C PHE A 405 2.77 -0.43 -27.19
N PHE A 406 1.65 -1.17 -27.17
CA PHE A 406 0.31 -0.60 -27.28
C PHE A 406 -0.04 0.31 -26.08
N PHE A 407 0.34 -0.07 -24.86
CA PHE A 407 0.17 0.77 -23.66
C PHE A 407 0.96 2.09 -23.74
N LEU A 408 2.23 2.03 -24.14
CA LEU A 408 3.05 3.22 -24.32
C LEU A 408 2.54 4.10 -25.46
N PHE A 409 2.11 3.48 -26.55
CA PHE A 409 1.50 4.21 -27.66
C PHE A 409 0.21 4.92 -27.22
N GLN A 410 -0.64 4.26 -26.44
CA GLN A 410 -1.83 4.90 -25.87
C GLN A 410 -1.48 6.13 -25.04
N LYS A 411 -0.41 6.07 -24.23
CA LYS A 411 0.07 7.20 -23.44
C LYS A 411 0.68 8.32 -24.30
N ALA A 412 1.40 7.95 -25.36
CA ALA A 412 1.93 8.89 -26.34
C ALA A 412 0.81 9.61 -27.09
N VAL A 413 -0.27 8.91 -27.45
CA VAL A 413 -1.47 9.49 -28.02
C VAL A 413 -2.11 10.51 -27.08
N ASP A 414 -2.21 10.22 -25.77
CA ASP A 414 -2.74 11.19 -24.81
C ASP A 414 -1.91 12.48 -24.77
N MET A 415 -0.57 12.35 -24.84
CA MET A 415 0.32 13.51 -24.92
C MET A 415 0.19 14.29 -26.23
N LEU A 416 -0.02 13.61 -27.36
CA LEU A 416 -0.27 14.26 -28.65
C LEU A 416 -1.59 15.04 -28.63
N LEU A 417 -2.65 14.48 -28.06
CA LEU A 417 -3.94 15.12 -27.88
C LEU A 417 -3.90 16.28 -26.87
N ASP A 418 -3.02 16.23 -25.88
CA ASP A 418 -2.81 17.35 -24.96
C ASP A 418 -1.97 18.50 -25.54
N ASN A 419 -1.31 18.29 -26.68
CA ASN A 419 -0.44 19.27 -27.34
C ASN A 419 -0.90 19.57 -28.77
N GLU A 420 -2.21 19.53 -29.02
CA GLU A 420 -2.84 19.83 -30.31
C GLU A 420 -2.43 21.19 -30.90
N ASP A 421 -2.16 22.19 -30.05
CA ASP A 421 -1.70 23.52 -30.46
C ASP A 421 -0.33 23.52 -31.15
N LYS A 422 0.48 22.47 -30.90
CA LYS A 422 1.86 22.34 -31.41
C LYS A 422 1.96 21.35 -32.58
N ILE A 423 1.13 20.30 -32.58
CA ILE A 423 1.14 19.26 -33.60
C ILE A 423 -0.27 19.07 -34.14
N SER A 424 -0.48 19.48 -35.39
CA SER A 424 -1.79 19.36 -36.02
C SER A 424 -2.19 17.89 -36.21
N ILE A 425 -3.49 17.59 -36.04
CA ILE A 425 -4.09 16.27 -36.29
C ILE A 425 -3.74 15.75 -37.69
N LYS A 426 -3.65 16.65 -38.68
CA LYS A 426 -3.25 16.31 -40.06
C LYS A 426 -1.90 15.58 -40.09
N LYS A 427 -0.91 16.19 -39.47
CA LYS A 427 0.47 15.71 -39.45
C LYS A 427 0.56 14.35 -38.75
N VAL A 428 -0.13 14.20 -37.61
CA VAL A 428 -0.12 12.91 -36.88
C VAL A 428 -0.72 11.79 -37.72
N VAL A 429 -1.84 12.04 -38.40
CA VAL A 429 -2.49 11.01 -39.22
C VAL A 429 -1.63 10.65 -40.44
N GLU A 430 -0.96 11.62 -41.09
CA GLU A 430 -0.06 11.39 -42.23
C GLU A 430 1.20 10.60 -41.85
N GLU A 431 1.81 10.89 -40.69
CA GLU A 431 3.00 10.18 -40.21
C GLU A 431 2.69 8.74 -39.74
N LEU A 432 1.42 8.45 -39.42
CA LEU A 432 0.95 7.12 -39.02
C LEU A 432 0.33 6.32 -40.17
N GLU A 433 0.45 6.79 -41.42
CA GLU A 433 -0.17 6.14 -42.59
C GLU A 433 0.33 4.71 -42.80
N ASP A 434 1.63 4.46 -42.56
CA ASP A 434 2.25 3.13 -42.70
C ASP A 434 1.90 2.15 -41.55
N ARG A 435 1.13 2.61 -40.56
CA ARG A 435 0.80 1.86 -39.32
C ARG A 435 -0.69 2.02 -38.97
N PRO A 436 -1.59 1.39 -39.74
CA PRO A 436 -3.04 1.56 -39.58
C PRO A 436 -3.57 1.17 -38.19
N GLU A 437 -2.92 0.24 -37.48
CA GLU A 437 -3.29 -0.15 -36.11
C GLU A 437 -3.07 1.00 -35.12
N LEU A 438 -2.02 1.79 -35.32
CA LEU A 438 -1.67 2.94 -34.48
C LEU A 438 -2.52 4.15 -34.84
N GLN A 439 -2.79 4.34 -36.13
CA GLN A 439 -3.71 5.35 -36.63
C GLN A 439 -5.11 5.18 -36.03
N HIS A 440 -5.58 3.92 -35.93
CA HIS A 440 -6.85 3.57 -35.29
C HIS A 440 -6.92 4.01 -33.82
N VAL A 441 -5.87 3.72 -33.03
CA VAL A 441 -5.83 4.06 -31.59
C VAL A 441 -5.79 5.58 -31.38
N TYR A 442 -5.02 6.30 -32.20
CA TYR A 442 -4.97 7.75 -32.15
C TYR A 442 -6.34 8.38 -32.42
N LEU A 443 -6.98 7.98 -33.53
CA LEU A 443 -8.28 8.50 -33.93
C LEU A 443 -9.40 8.08 -32.95
N HIS A 444 -9.38 6.86 -32.41
CA HIS A 444 -10.33 6.42 -31.37
C HIS A 444 -10.29 7.35 -30.16
N LYS A 445 -9.09 7.67 -29.66
CA LYS A 445 -8.92 8.57 -28.51
C LYS A 445 -9.27 10.02 -28.84
N LEU A 446 -8.94 10.49 -30.04
CA LEU A 446 -9.33 11.82 -30.52
C LEU A 446 -10.84 12.00 -30.45
N PHE A 447 -11.61 11.08 -31.04
CA PHE A 447 -13.07 11.20 -31.09
C PHE A 447 -13.76 10.99 -29.74
N LYS A 448 -13.19 10.14 -28.85
CA LYS A 448 -13.66 10.05 -27.46
C LYS A 448 -13.51 11.34 -26.68
N ARG A 449 -12.48 12.15 -27.00
CA ARG A 449 -12.24 13.44 -26.34
C ARG A 449 -13.10 14.54 -26.95
N ASP A 450 -13.17 14.58 -28.27
CA ASP A 450 -13.99 15.54 -29.00
C ASP A 450 -14.43 14.95 -30.35
N HIS A 451 -15.72 14.65 -30.45
CA HIS A 451 -16.30 14.00 -31.63
C HIS A 451 -16.25 14.87 -32.89
N HIS A 452 -16.19 16.20 -32.74
CA HIS A 452 -16.17 17.14 -33.85
C HIS A 452 -14.74 17.42 -34.36
N LYS A 453 -13.70 17.11 -33.58
CA LYS A 453 -12.32 17.24 -34.02
C LYS A 453 -11.96 16.13 -34.98
N GLY A 454 -11.47 16.48 -36.17
CA GLY A 454 -11.07 15.49 -37.17
C GLY A 454 -12.24 14.86 -37.94
N GLN A 455 -13.38 15.56 -38.10
CA GLN A 455 -14.54 15.11 -38.90
C GLN A 455 -14.18 14.43 -40.23
N ARG A 456 -13.20 14.97 -40.96
CA ARG A 456 -12.72 14.42 -42.23
C ARG A 456 -12.15 12.99 -42.15
N TYR A 457 -11.84 12.51 -40.94
CA TYR A 457 -11.29 11.18 -40.68
C TYR A 457 -12.34 10.21 -40.13
N HIS A 458 -13.62 10.61 -40.01
CA HIS A 458 -14.70 9.71 -39.58
C HIS A 458 -14.83 8.50 -40.51
N GLU A 459 -14.79 8.74 -41.83
CA GLU A 459 -14.80 7.67 -42.83
C GLU A 459 -13.65 6.68 -42.62
N LYS A 460 -12.43 7.20 -42.46
CA LYS A 460 -11.22 6.38 -42.25
C LYS A 460 -11.30 5.59 -40.94
N GLN A 461 -11.85 6.18 -39.90
CA GLN A 461 -11.99 5.49 -38.62
C GLN A 461 -13.03 4.36 -38.68
N ILE A 462 -14.09 4.49 -39.50
CA ILE A 462 -15.06 3.42 -39.70
C ILE A 462 -14.40 2.21 -40.37
N SER A 463 -13.58 2.41 -41.40
CA SER A 463 -12.82 1.32 -42.01
C SER A 463 -11.85 0.67 -41.02
N LEU A 464 -11.19 1.49 -40.17
CA LEU A 464 -10.26 0.99 -39.16
C LEU A 464 -10.96 0.20 -38.04
N TYR A 465 -12.14 0.65 -37.56
CA TYR A 465 -12.94 -0.14 -36.61
C TYR A 465 -13.39 -1.46 -37.22
N ALA A 466 -13.82 -1.46 -38.48
CA ALA A 466 -14.25 -2.67 -39.16
C ALA A 466 -13.15 -3.74 -39.28
N GLU A 467 -11.87 -3.32 -39.24
CA GLU A 467 -10.70 -4.20 -39.39
C GLU A 467 -10.03 -4.57 -38.07
N TYR A 468 -9.88 -3.60 -37.16
CA TYR A 468 -9.09 -3.77 -35.93
C TYR A 468 -9.91 -3.83 -34.64
N ASP A 469 -11.13 -3.27 -34.62
CA ASP A 469 -11.93 -3.16 -33.39
C ASP A 469 -13.44 -3.05 -33.65
N ARG A 470 -14.07 -4.16 -34.06
CA ARG A 470 -15.51 -4.20 -34.34
C ARG A 470 -16.36 -3.75 -33.15
N SER A 471 -15.94 -4.07 -31.93
CA SER A 471 -16.74 -3.83 -30.72
C SER A 471 -17.06 -2.35 -30.49
N ASN A 472 -16.17 -1.45 -30.92
CA ASN A 472 -16.32 -0.01 -30.77
C ASN A 472 -16.94 0.67 -32.02
N LEU A 473 -17.26 -0.09 -33.07
CA LEU A 473 -17.89 0.44 -34.28
C LEU A 473 -19.29 0.99 -33.99
N LEU A 474 -20.17 0.18 -33.38
CA LEU A 474 -21.54 0.57 -33.08
C LEU A 474 -21.64 1.78 -32.13
N PRO A 475 -20.88 1.85 -31.00
CA PRO A 475 -20.80 3.05 -30.18
C PRO A 475 -20.37 4.29 -30.98
N PHE A 476 -19.35 4.17 -31.83
CA PHE A 476 -18.87 5.29 -32.63
C PHE A 476 -19.92 5.80 -33.64
N LEU A 477 -20.66 4.89 -34.27
CA LEU A 477 -21.77 5.24 -35.18
C LEU A 477 -22.94 5.93 -34.45
N ARG A 478 -23.15 5.62 -33.16
CA ARG A 478 -24.15 6.28 -32.31
C ARG A 478 -23.78 7.72 -31.97
N ASP A 479 -22.52 7.92 -31.60
CA ASP A 479 -22.02 9.23 -31.19
C ASP A 479 -21.77 10.16 -32.39
N SER A 480 -21.66 9.59 -33.60
CA SER A 480 -21.26 10.35 -34.78
C SER A 480 -22.35 11.15 -35.48
N THR A 481 -22.23 12.48 -35.37
CA THR A 481 -23.12 13.44 -36.04
C THR A 481 -22.77 13.66 -37.51
N HIS A 482 -21.55 13.34 -37.96
CA HIS A 482 -21.06 13.58 -39.33
C HIS A 482 -20.66 12.28 -40.05
N CYS A 483 -21.23 11.16 -39.63
CA CYS A 483 -20.94 9.85 -40.20
C CYS A 483 -21.47 9.74 -41.64
N PRO A 484 -20.64 9.33 -42.64
CA PRO A 484 -21.12 8.99 -43.97
C PRO A 484 -21.89 7.65 -43.91
N LEU A 485 -23.20 7.72 -43.63
CA LEU A 485 -24.06 6.55 -43.40
C LEU A 485 -24.04 5.54 -44.56
N GLU A 486 -24.01 6.01 -45.81
CA GLU A 486 -24.01 5.15 -47.00
C GLU A 486 -22.74 4.29 -47.10
N LYS A 487 -21.56 4.90 -46.94
CA LYS A 487 -20.28 4.16 -46.96
C LYS A 487 -20.15 3.24 -45.74
N ALA A 488 -20.61 3.69 -44.57
CA ALA A 488 -20.64 2.84 -43.37
C ALA A 488 -21.53 1.61 -43.58
N LEU A 489 -22.68 1.79 -44.23
CA LEU A 489 -23.61 0.71 -44.57
C LEU A 489 -22.96 -0.28 -45.54
N GLU A 490 -22.27 0.22 -46.58
CA GLU A 490 -21.57 -0.62 -47.55
C GLU A 490 -20.49 -1.48 -46.90
N ILE A 491 -19.64 -0.89 -46.03
CA ILE A 491 -18.60 -1.63 -45.29
C ILE A 491 -19.22 -2.69 -44.37
N CYS A 492 -20.29 -2.34 -43.65
CA CYS A 492 -20.97 -3.28 -42.73
C CYS A 492 -21.66 -4.43 -43.48
N GLN A 493 -22.30 -4.14 -44.62
CA GLN A 493 -22.94 -5.15 -45.47
C GLN A 493 -21.92 -6.12 -46.09
N GLN A 494 -20.80 -5.59 -46.61
CA GLN A 494 -19.73 -6.42 -47.18
C GLN A 494 -19.12 -7.39 -46.16
N ARG A 495 -19.05 -6.99 -44.88
CA ARG A 495 -18.47 -7.79 -43.79
C ARG A 495 -19.50 -8.54 -42.93
N ASN A 496 -20.79 -8.50 -43.32
CA ASN A 496 -21.90 -9.13 -42.61
C ASN A 496 -22.06 -8.69 -41.14
N PHE A 497 -21.97 -7.39 -40.88
CA PHE A 497 -22.11 -6.78 -39.55
C PHE A 497 -23.58 -6.41 -39.27
N VAL A 498 -24.37 -7.44 -38.93
CA VAL A 498 -25.84 -7.37 -38.84
C VAL A 498 -26.34 -6.30 -37.86
N GLU A 499 -25.80 -6.23 -36.64
CA GLU A 499 -26.25 -5.25 -35.63
C GLU A 499 -25.96 -3.80 -36.04
N GLU A 500 -24.78 -3.57 -36.60
CA GLU A 500 -24.34 -2.27 -37.11
C GLU A 500 -25.16 -1.84 -38.34
N THR A 501 -25.48 -2.80 -39.21
CA THR A 501 -26.37 -2.58 -40.37
C THR A 501 -27.79 -2.23 -39.93
N VAL A 502 -28.36 -2.91 -38.94
CA VAL A 502 -29.69 -2.59 -38.37
C VAL A 502 -29.73 -1.15 -37.86
N TYR A 503 -28.71 -0.74 -37.11
CA TYR A 503 -28.59 0.63 -36.58
C TYR A 503 -28.51 1.68 -37.71
N LEU A 504 -27.66 1.44 -38.72
CA LEU A 504 -27.51 2.35 -39.85
C LEU A 504 -28.79 2.45 -40.68
N LEU A 505 -29.47 1.34 -40.95
CA LEU A 505 -30.75 1.32 -41.65
C LEU A 505 -31.82 2.11 -40.91
N SER A 506 -31.90 1.97 -39.58
CA SER A 506 -32.81 2.77 -38.75
C SER A 506 -32.52 4.27 -38.85
N ARG A 507 -31.25 4.68 -38.76
CA ARG A 507 -30.84 6.09 -38.91
C ARG A 507 -31.11 6.66 -40.30
N MET A 508 -31.11 5.81 -41.33
CA MET A 508 -31.46 6.18 -42.70
C MET A 508 -32.97 6.18 -42.97
N GLY A 509 -33.80 5.89 -41.95
CA GLY A 509 -35.26 5.82 -42.06
C GLY A 509 -35.78 4.53 -42.71
N ASN A 510 -34.93 3.53 -42.90
CA ASN A 510 -35.30 2.23 -43.48
C ASN A 510 -35.61 1.20 -42.39
N SER A 511 -36.47 1.59 -41.44
CA SER A 511 -36.76 0.84 -40.21
C SER A 511 -37.42 -0.53 -40.48
N ARG A 512 -38.18 -0.66 -41.58
CA ARG A 512 -38.80 -1.94 -41.98
C ARG A 512 -37.76 -2.99 -42.38
N SER A 513 -36.76 -2.58 -43.15
CA SER A 513 -35.65 -3.47 -43.54
C SER A 513 -34.79 -3.84 -42.33
N ALA A 514 -34.58 -2.88 -41.41
CA ALA A 514 -33.88 -3.12 -40.15
C ALA A 514 -34.62 -4.16 -39.28
N LEU A 515 -35.94 -4.00 -39.09
CA LEU A 515 -36.76 -4.95 -38.34
C LEU A 515 -36.73 -6.35 -38.97
N LYS A 516 -36.83 -6.43 -40.30
CA LYS A 516 -36.74 -7.70 -41.04
C LYS A 516 -35.41 -8.41 -40.78
N MET A 517 -34.30 -7.67 -40.80
CA MET A 517 -32.97 -8.20 -40.52
C MET A 517 -32.84 -8.75 -39.08
N ILE A 518 -33.42 -8.06 -38.08
CA ILE A 518 -33.46 -8.58 -36.70
C ILE A 518 -34.25 -9.89 -36.62
N MET A 519 -35.41 -9.96 -37.28
CA MET A 519 -36.29 -11.12 -37.21
C MET A 519 -35.75 -12.34 -37.99
N GLU A 520 -35.21 -12.12 -39.20
CA GLU A 520 -34.82 -13.18 -40.13
C GLU A 520 -33.34 -13.59 -40.00
N GLU A 521 -32.44 -12.72 -39.58
CA GLU A 521 -31.00 -13.03 -39.49
C GLU A 521 -30.51 -13.19 -38.04
N LEU A 522 -30.91 -12.30 -37.14
CA LEU A 522 -30.52 -12.40 -35.71
C LEU A 522 -31.38 -13.40 -34.93
N HIS A 523 -32.63 -13.61 -35.36
CA HIS A 523 -33.65 -14.39 -34.66
C HIS A 523 -33.82 -13.98 -33.18
N ASP A 524 -33.58 -12.69 -32.88
CA ASP A 524 -33.60 -12.15 -31.53
C ASP A 524 -34.92 -11.39 -31.30
N VAL A 525 -35.85 -12.07 -30.62
CA VAL A 525 -37.20 -11.56 -30.35
C VAL A 525 -37.17 -10.33 -29.44
N ASP A 526 -36.35 -10.38 -28.40
CA ASP A 526 -36.30 -9.31 -27.41
C ASP A 526 -35.72 -8.02 -28.04
N LYS A 527 -34.67 -8.14 -28.87
CA LYS A 527 -34.16 -6.99 -29.65
C LYS A 527 -35.16 -6.44 -30.65
N ALA A 528 -35.95 -7.30 -31.32
CA ALA A 528 -36.98 -6.82 -32.26
C ALA A 528 -38.06 -6.00 -31.53
N ILE A 529 -38.41 -6.43 -30.31
CA ILE A 529 -39.38 -5.73 -29.46
C ILE A 529 -38.79 -4.41 -28.94
N GLU A 530 -37.54 -4.40 -28.46
CA GLU A 530 -36.85 -3.17 -28.06
C GLU A 530 -36.74 -2.17 -29.21
N PHE A 531 -36.39 -2.64 -30.41
CA PHE A 531 -36.33 -1.82 -31.61
C PHE A 531 -37.69 -1.18 -31.93
N ALA A 532 -38.77 -1.96 -31.92
CA ALA A 532 -40.12 -1.44 -32.15
C ALA A 532 -40.56 -0.43 -31.07
N LYS A 533 -40.15 -0.62 -29.81
CA LYS A 533 -40.39 0.35 -28.73
C LYS A 533 -39.64 1.66 -28.95
N GLU A 534 -38.38 1.61 -29.37
CA GLU A 534 -37.55 2.80 -29.58
C GLU A 534 -38.05 3.66 -30.75
N GLN A 535 -38.57 3.04 -31.81
CA GLN A 535 -39.07 3.76 -32.98
C GLN A 535 -40.45 4.40 -32.76
N ASP A 536 -41.23 3.94 -31.76
CA ASP A 536 -42.60 4.40 -31.47
C ASP A 536 -43.52 4.40 -32.71
N ASP A 537 -43.34 3.41 -33.60
CA ASP A 537 -44.05 3.32 -34.89
C ASP A 537 -45.04 2.14 -34.89
N GLY A 538 -46.33 2.46 -35.05
CA GLY A 538 -47.42 1.49 -35.09
C GLY A 538 -47.33 0.48 -36.25
N GLU A 539 -46.81 0.87 -37.42
CA GLU A 539 -46.69 -0.06 -38.57
C GLU A 539 -45.61 -1.12 -38.33
N LEU A 540 -44.51 -0.75 -37.66
CA LEU A 540 -43.46 -1.70 -37.26
C LEU A 540 -43.97 -2.71 -36.23
N TRP A 541 -44.82 -2.27 -35.30
CA TRP A 541 -45.50 -3.17 -34.36
C TRP A 541 -46.45 -4.13 -35.08
N GLU A 542 -47.20 -3.66 -36.08
CA GLU A 542 -48.05 -4.54 -36.88
C GLU A 542 -47.23 -5.60 -37.63
N ASP A 543 -46.14 -5.20 -38.28
CA ASP A 543 -45.22 -6.11 -38.97
C ASP A 543 -44.63 -7.16 -38.01
N LEU A 544 -44.20 -6.74 -36.81
CA LEU A 544 -43.66 -7.65 -35.78
C LEU A 544 -44.71 -8.63 -35.26
N ILE A 545 -45.94 -8.16 -35.02
CA ILE A 545 -47.06 -9.01 -34.62
C ILE A 545 -47.36 -10.01 -35.73
N LEU A 546 -47.48 -9.57 -36.98
CA LEU A 546 -47.75 -10.42 -38.15
C LEU A 546 -46.68 -11.48 -38.38
N TYR A 547 -45.42 -11.17 -38.10
CA TYR A 547 -44.33 -12.14 -38.17
C TYR A 547 -44.38 -13.18 -37.03
N SER A 548 -44.95 -12.81 -35.88
CA SER A 548 -44.87 -13.61 -34.65
C SER A 548 -46.07 -14.55 -34.44
N ILE A 549 -47.19 -14.33 -35.13
CA ILE A 549 -48.47 -15.03 -34.90
C ILE A 549 -48.41 -16.55 -35.11
N ASP A 550 -47.44 -17.05 -35.89
CA ASP A 550 -47.25 -18.48 -36.16
C ASP A 550 -46.14 -19.12 -35.31
N LYS A 551 -45.50 -18.35 -34.41
CA LYS A 551 -44.34 -18.77 -33.62
C LYS A 551 -44.63 -18.64 -32.11
N PRO A 552 -44.99 -19.72 -31.39
CA PRO A 552 -45.32 -19.66 -29.96
C PRO A 552 -44.25 -19.02 -29.04
N PRO A 553 -42.94 -19.22 -29.26
CA PRO A 553 -41.90 -18.52 -28.50
C PRO A 553 -41.92 -16.99 -28.69
N PHE A 554 -42.20 -16.52 -29.92
CA PHE A 554 -42.30 -15.09 -30.21
C PHE A 554 -43.53 -14.46 -29.57
N ILE A 555 -44.67 -15.17 -29.56
CA ILE A 555 -45.89 -14.71 -28.88
C ILE A 555 -45.63 -14.56 -27.38
N THR A 556 -44.90 -15.51 -26.78
CA THR A 556 -44.53 -15.45 -25.35
C THR A 556 -43.63 -14.24 -25.05
N GLY A 557 -42.61 -14.02 -25.89
CA GLY A 557 -41.72 -12.85 -25.79
C GLY A 557 -42.47 -11.52 -25.95
N LEU A 558 -43.40 -11.45 -26.91
CA LEU A 558 -44.28 -10.30 -27.10
C LEU A 558 -45.16 -10.07 -25.87
N LEU A 559 -45.91 -11.07 -25.38
CA LEU A 559 -46.77 -10.90 -24.21
C LEU A 559 -45.99 -10.47 -22.96
N ASN A 560 -44.75 -10.94 -22.80
CA ASN A 560 -43.89 -10.54 -21.68
C ASN A 560 -43.38 -9.09 -21.79
N ASN A 561 -43.27 -8.53 -22.99
CA ASN A 561 -42.58 -7.26 -23.23
C ASN A 561 -43.47 -6.17 -23.85
N ILE A 562 -44.70 -6.47 -24.28
CA ILE A 562 -45.61 -5.53 -24.96
C ILE A 562 -45.96 -4.33 -24.07
N GLY A 563 -45.99 -4.54 -22.74
CA GLY A 563 -46.14 -3.49 -21.73
C GLY A 563 -47.30 -2.54 -22.06
N THR A 564 -47.00 -1.25 -22.10
CA THR A 564 -48.00 -0.18 -22.31
C THR A 564 -47.90 0.49 -23.69
N HIS A 565 -47.07 -0.04 -24.60
CA HIS A 565 -46.79 0.56 -25.91
C HIS A 565 -47.83 0.14 -26.97
N VAL A 566 -48.35 -1.08 -26.85
CA VAL A 566 -49.38 -1.62 -27.73
C VAL A 566 -50.46 -2.24 -26.88
N ASP A 567 -51.72 -2.06 -27.27
CA ASP A 567 -52.85 -2.68 -26.59
C ASP A 567 -52.73 -4.23 -26.65
N PRO A 568 -52.57 -4.92 -25.50
CA PRO A 568 -52.45 -6.38 -25.46
C PRO A 568 -53.64 -7.10 -26.10
N ILE A 569 -54.79 -6.44 -26.15
CA ILE A 569 -56.01 -6.95 -26.79
C ILE A 569 -55.76 -7.24 -28.28
N LEU A 570 -54.97 -6.41 -28.98
CA LEU A 570 -54.65 -6.58 -30.40
C LEU A 570 -53.85 -7.86 -30.67
N LEU A 571 -52.96 -8.23 -29.75
CA LEU A 571 -52.18 -9.46 -29.84
C LEU A 571 -53.05 -10.68 -29.52
N ILE A 572 -53.84 -10.61 -28.44
CA ILE A 572 -54.70 -11.72 -27.99
C ILE A 572 -55.71 -12.12 -29.08
N HIS A 573 -56.32 -11.15 -29.77
CA HIS A 573 -57.29 -11.43 -30.83
C HIS A 573 -56.69 -12.12 -32.07
N ARG A 574 -55.37 -12.03 -32.26
CA ARG A 574 -54.68 -12.61 -33.43
C ARG A 574 -54.17 -14.03 -33.17
N ILE A 575 -54.18 -14.52 -31.92
CA ILE A 575 -53.76 -15.88 -31.56
C ILE A 575 -54.79 -16.90 -32.07
N LYS A 576 -54.33 -17.93 -32.80
CA LYS A 576 -55.20 -18.99 -33.33
C LYS A 576 -55.73 -19.90 -32.23
N GLU A 577 -57.00 -20.29 -32.32
CA GLU A 577 -57.60 -21.28 -31.42
C GLU A 577 -56.84 -22.62 -31.48
N GLY A 578 -56.56 -23.20 -30.31
CA GLY A 578 -55.83 -24.47 -30.19
C GLY A 578 -54.30 -24.35 -30.20
N MET A 579 -53.74 -23.14 -30.29
CA MET A 579 -52.29 -22.93 -30.22
C MET A 579 -51.76 -23.06 -28.78
N GLU A 580 -50.76 -23.92 -28.58
CA GLU A 580 -50.06 -24.06 -27.29
C GLU A 580 -49.01 -22.95 -27.13
N ILE A 581 -49.23 -22.05 -26.16
CA ILE A 581 -48.31 -20.95 -25.85
C ILE A 581 -47.60 -21.25 -24.51
N PRO A 582 -46.27 -21.38 -24.51
CA PRO A 582 -45.50 -21.56 -23.28
C PRO A 582 -45.72 -20.43 -22.28
N ASN A 583 -45.88 -20.76 -20.99
CA ASN A 583 -45.97 -19.78 -19.88
C ASN A 583 -47.05 -18.69 -20.04
N LEU A 584 -48.10 -18.92 -20.84
CA LEU A 584 -49.16 -17.94 -21.11
C LEU A 584 -49.79 -17.38 -19.82
N ARG A 585 -50.01 -18.23 -18.82
CA ARG A 585 -50.54 -17.82 -17.51
C ARG A 585 -49.67 -16.74 -16.87
N ASP A 586 -48.36 -16.96 -16.81
CA ASP A 586 -47.43 -16.06 -16.14
C ASP A 586 -47.31 -14.74 -16.92
N SER A 587 -47.30 -14.81 -18.24
CA SER A 587 -47.33 -13.61 -19.11
C SER A 587 -48.59 -12.77 -18.91
N LEU A 588 -49.76 -13.38 -18.80
CA LEU A 588 -51.03 -12.67 -18.53
C LEU A 588 -51.05 -12.05 -17.13
N VAL A 589 -50.56 -12.77 -16.12
CA VAL A 589 -50.44 -12.25 -14.75
C VAL A 589 -49.54 -11.03 -14.72
N LYS A 590 -48.40 -11.08 -15.42
CA LYS A 590 -47.47 -9.95 -15.54
C LYS A 590 -48.15 -8.74 -16.18
N ILE A 591 -48.83 -8.91 -17.32
CA ILE A 591 -49.56 -7.81 -17.99
C ILE A 591 -50.56 -7.16 -17.02
N LEU A 592 -51.38 -7.96 -16.33
CA LEU A 592 -52.36 -7.43 -15.38
C LEU A 592 -51.70 -6.69 -14.21
N GLN A 593 -50.57 -7.19 -13.70
CA GLN A 593 -49.80 -6.51 -12.65
C GLN A 593 -49.22 -5.18 -13.13
N ASP A 594 -48.62 -5.14 -14.33
CA ASP A 594 -48.04 -3.94 -14.92
C ASP A 594 -49.11 -2.85 -15.12
N TYR A 595 -50.30 -3.22 -15.64
CA TYR A 595 -51.43 -2.29 -15.77
C TYR A 595 -51.95 -1.78 -14.43
N ASN A 596 -52.09 -2.67 -13.42
CA ASN A 596 -52.51 -2.27 -12.08
C ASN A 596 -51.52 -1.30 -11.44
N LEU A 597 -50.22 -1.58 -11.54
CA LEU A 597 -49.16 -0.67 -11.07
C LEU A 597 -49.23 0.68 -11.75
N GLN A 598 -49.48 0.72 -13.07
CA GLN A 598 -49.59 1.97 -13.81
C GLN A 598 -50.78 2.82 -13.37
N ILE A 599 -51.94 2.19 -13.12
CA ILE A 599 -53.12 2.87 -12.58
C ILE A 599 -52.81 3.44 -11.19
N LEU A 600 -52.23 2.63 -10.30
CA LEU A 600 -51.86 3.05 -8.94
C LEU A 600 -50.86 4.21 -8.95
N LEU A 601 -49.84 4.16 -9.82
CA LEU A 601 -48.86 5.24 -10.00
C LEU A 601 -49.53 6.52 -10.48
N ARG A 602 -50.39 6.45 -11.51
CA ARG A 602 -51.11 7.61 -12.04
C ARG A 602 -52.02 8.24 -10.98
N GLU A 603 -52.74 7.43 -10.22
CA GLU A 603 -53.56 7.91 -9.12
C GLU A 603 -52.73 8.52 -7.98
N GLY A 604 -51.59 7.91 -7.63
CA GLY A 604 -50.66 8.41 -6.63
C GLY A 604 -50.05 9.76 -7.03
N CYS A 605 -49.50 9.85 -8.24
CA CYS A 605 -48.96 11.09 -8.79
C CYS A 605 -50.02 12.20 -8.85
N LYS A 606 -51.26 11.87 -9.26
CA LYS A 606 -52.37 12.82 -9.25
C LYS A 606 -52.65 13.35 -7.83
N LYS A 607 -52.68 12.47 -6.82
CA LYS A 607 -52.91 12.87 -5.41
C LYS A 607 -51.80 13.77 -4.90
N ILE A 608 -50.54 13.43 -5.14
CA ILE A 608 -49.37 14.23 -4.73
C ILE A 608 -49.40 15.59 -5.41
N LEU A 609 -49.58 15.63 -6.73
CA LEU A 609 -49.63 16.86 -7.51
C LEU A 609 -50.74 17.80 -7.02
N VAL A 610 -51.93 17.26 -6.73
CA VAL A 610 -53.03 18.04 -6.15
C VAL A 610 -52.67 18.56 -4.76
N ALA A 611 -52.11 17.74 -3.87
CA ALA A 611 -51.70 18.15 -2.53
C ALA A 611 -50.61 19.23 -2.54
N ASP A 612 -49.59 19.07 -3.39
CA ASP A 612 -48.49 20.03 -3.55
C ASP A 612 -48.99 21.35 -4.13
N SER A 613 -49.89 21.31 -5.12
CA SER A 613 -50.50 22.53 -5.67
C SER A 613 -51.22 23.34 -4.58
N LEU A 614 -51.96 22.67 -3.70
CA LEU A 614 -52.66 23.30 -2.58
C LEU A 614 -51.68 23.82 -1.51
N SER A 615 -50.62 23.07 -1.22
CA SER A 615 -49.58 23.47 -0.27
C SER A 615 -48.82 24.71 -0.74
N LEU A 616 -48.40 24.71 -2.01
CA LEU A 616 -47.72 25.84 -2.65
C LEU A 616 -48.63 27.07 -2.72
N LEU A 617 -49.91 26.89 -3.07
CA LEU A 617 -50.90 27.97 -3.05
C LEU A 617 -51.05 28.59 -1.65
N LYS A 618 -51.16 27.76 -0.60
CA LYS A 618 -51.21 28.22 0.80
C LYS A 618 -49.94 28.96 1.20
N LYS A 619 -48.76 28.47 0.80
CA LYS A 619 -47.46 29.10 1.08
C LYS A 619 -47.32 30.46 0.37
N MET A 620 -47.73 30.53 -0.90
CA MET A 620 -47.77 31.76 -1.68
C MET A 620 -48.68 32.78 -1.00
N HIS A 621 -49.90 32.38 -0.64
CA HIS A 621 -50.86 33.26 0.03
C HIS A 621 -50.31 33.79 1.37
N ARG A 622 -49.77 32.91 2.23
CA ARG A 622 -49.12 33.32 3.49
C ARG A 622 -47.97 34.30 3.28
N THR A 623 -47.18 34.10 2.23
CA THR A 623 -46.01 34.96 1.94
C THR A 623 -46.44 36.32 1.40
N GLN A 624 -47.47 36.36 0.54
CA GLN A 624 -48.06 37.60 0.03
C GLN A 624 -48.74 38.43 1.12
N MET A 625 -49.28 37.77 2.16
CA MET A 625 -49.92 38.43 3.31
C MET A 625 -48.93 38.90 4.38
N LYS A 626 -47.62 38.67 4.24
CA LYS A 626 -46.61 39.22 5.16
C LYS A 626 -46.41 40.71 4.93
N GLY A 627 -46.28 41.48 6.01
CA GLY A 627 -45.81 42.87 5.92
C GLY A 627 -44.41 42.94 5.33
N VAL A 628 -44.13 44.03 4.60
CA VAL A 628 -42.81 44.35 4.06
C VAL A 628 -42.24 45.50 4.88
N LEU A 629 -41.00 45.34 5.36
CA LEU A 629 -40.28 46.41 6.05
C LEU A 629 -39.91 47.49 5.04
N VAL A 630 -40.15 48.75 5.41
CA VAL A 630 -39.69 49.93 4.68
C VAL A 630 -38.90 50.77 5.67
N ASP A 631 -37.61 50.94 5.42
CA ASP A 631 -36.66 51.67 6.26
C ASP A 631 -35.85 52.70 5.45
N GLU A 632 -34.92 53.38 6.11
CA GLU A 632 -34.10 54.46 5.54
C GLU A 632 -33.11 53.98 4.48
N GLU A 633 -32.79 52.68 4.45
CA GLU A 633 -31.89 52.09 3.45
C GLU A 633 -32.62 51.82 2.12
N ASN A 634 -33.95 51.79 2.14
CA ASN A 634 -34.73 51.53 0.94
C ASN A 634 -34.79 52.76 0.03
N ILE A 635 -34.62 52.54 -1.27
CA ILE A 635 -34.62 53.59 -2.30
C ILE A 635 -35.80 53.41 -3.27
N CYS A 636 -36.25 54.52 -3.84
CA CYS A 636 -37.21 54.51 -4.92
C CYS A 636 -36.53 54.14 -6.24
N GLU A 637 -36.93 53.03 -6.84
CA GLU A 637 -36.29 52.50 -8.06
C GLU A 637 -36.48 53.39 -9.31
N SER A 638 -37.38 54.38 -9.27
CA SER A 638 -37.59 55.31 -10.37
C SER A 638 -36.75 56.58 -10.28
N CYS A 639 -36.42 57.06 -9.08
CA CYS A 639 -35.67 58.30 -8.89
C CYS A 639 -34.35 58.10 -8.14
N LEU A 640 -34.07 56.88 -7.69
CA LEU A 640 -32.87 56.44 -6.98
C LEU A 640 -32.59 57.21 -5.68
N SER A 641 -33.60 57.89 -5.13
CA SER A 641 -33.53 58.60 -3.84
C SER A 641 -34.11 57.74 -2.70
N PRO A 642 -33.72 57.97 -1.43
CA PRO A 642 -34.31 57.28 -0.28
C PRO A 642 -35.84 57.34 -0.31
N ILE A 643 -36.49 56.22 0.01
CA ILE A 643 -37.95 56.05 -0.08
C ILE A 643 -38.70 56.80 1.04
N LEU A 644 -38.01 56.97 2.18
CA LEU A 644 -38.48 57.74 3.32
C LEU A 644 -37.88 59.15 3.24
N PRO A 645 -38.68 60.21 3.47
CA PRO A 645 -38.16 61.57 3.50
C PRO A 645 -37.26 61.79 4.73
N SER A 646 -36.21 62.60 4.58
CA SER A 646 -35.34 63.00 5.71
C SER A 646 -36.05 63.84 6.77
N ASP A 647 -37.23 64.38 6.45
CA ASP A 647 -38.09 65.14 7.34
C ASP A 647 -39.41 64.37 7.56
N ALA A 648 -39.51 63.71 8.71
CA ALA A 648 -40.66 62.88 9.09
C ALA A 648 -41.97 63.67 9.28
N ALA A 649 -41.92 65.01 9.29
CA ALA A 649 -43.12 65.85 9.41
C ALA A 649 -43.89 65.99 8.08
N LYS A 650 -43.30 65.60 6.94
CA LYS A 650 -43.97 65.69 5.62
C LYS A 650 -44.77 64.42 5.33
N PRO A 651 -46.04 64.53 4.87
CA PRO A 651 -46.79 63.37 4.43
C PRO A 651 -46.13 62.78 3.18
N PHE A 652 -45.89 61.47 3.20
CA PHE A 652 -45.34 60.73 2.07
C PHE A 652 -46.17 59.48 1.79
N SER A 653 -46.14 58.99 0.56
CA SER A 653 -46.86 57.78 0.14
C SER A 653 -45.91 56.86 -0.61
N VAL A 654 -45.76 55.64 -0.12
CA VAL A 654 -44.91 54.60 -0.71
C VAL A 654 -45.79 53.52 -1.33
N LEU A 655 -45.40 53.06 -2.52
CA LEU A 655 -45.95 51.87 -3.15
C LEU A 655 -44.89 50.77 -3.16
N VAL A 656 -45.21 49.64 -2.53
CA VAL A 656 -44.36 48.46 -2.47
C VAL A 656 -45.02 47.33 -3.23
N PHE A 657 -44.36 46.82 -4.27
CA PHE A 657 -44.84 45.67 -5.03
C PHE A 657 -44.45 44.35 -4.36
N HIS A 658 -45.16 43.25 -4.66
CA HIS A 658 -44.81 41.92 -4.16
C HIS A 658 -43.40 41.44 -4.57
N CYS A 659 -42.83 41.99 -5.64
CA CYS A 659 -41.43 41.78 -6.03
C CYS A 659 -40.42 42.58 -5.19
N ARG A 660 -40.88 43.31 -4.17
CA ARG A 660 -40.13 44.17 -3.25
C ARG A 660 -39.54 45.45 -3.85
N HIS A 661 -39.74 45.72 -5.12
CA HIS A 661 -39.43 47.05 -5.65
C HIS A 661 -40.35 48.10 -5.02
N MET A 662 -39.74 49.19 -4.57
CA MET A 662 -40.39 50.27 -3.85
C MET A 662 -40.33 51.54 -4.68
N PHE A 663 -41.41 52.31 -4.66
CA PHE A 663 -41.51 53.57 -5.39
C PHE A 663 -42.23 54.61 -4.54
N HIS A 664 -41.82 55.87 -4.66
CA HIS A 664 -42.70 56.95 -4.26
C HIS A 664 -43.96 56.88 -5.14
N LYS A 665 -45.13 57.08 -4.54
CA LYS A 665 -46.40 57.06 -5.27
C LYS A 665 -46.40 58.04 -6.45
N GLU A 666 -45.70 59.16 -6.31
CA GLU A 666 -45.56 60.22 -7.31
C GLU A 666 -44.58 59.89 -8.44
N CYS A 667 -43.61 59.00 -8.19
CA CYS A 667 -42.63 58.58 -9.20
C CYS A 667 -43.18 57.51 -10.15
N LEU A 668 -44.35 56.93 -9.85
CA LEU A 668 -45.04 56.03 -10.77
C LEU A 668 -46.03 56.83 -11.63
N PRO A 669 -46.03 56.66 -12.96
CA PRO A 669 -47.01 57.32 -13.83
C PRO A 669 -48.41 56.87 -13.40
N GLY A 670 -49.20 57.81 -12.87
CA GLY A 670 -50.55 57.52 -12.41
C GLY A 670 -51.42 57.06 -13.59
N PRO A 671 -52.05 55.87 -13.53
CA PRO A 671 -53.12 55.58 -14.45
C PRO A 671 -54.26 56.57 -14.17
N SER A 672 -54.79 57.17 -15.22
CA SER A 672 -55.99 57.99 -15.21
C SER A 672 -57.05 57.37 -14.27
N THR A 673 -57.35 58.06 -13.17
CA THR A 673 -58.52 57.88 -12.28
C THR A 673 -58.92 56.44 -11.94
N ASN A 674 -58.63 56.03 -10.70
CA ASN A 674 -59.24 54.92 -9.93
C ASN A 674 -58.71 53.47 -10.09
N SER A 675 -57.48 53.23 -10.55
CA SER A 675 -56.82 51.93 -10.31
C SER A 675 -55.38 52.10 -9.81
N PRO A 676 -54.97 51.50 -8.68
CA PRO A 676 -53.55 51.47 -8.31
C PRO A 676 -52.77 50.68 -9.37
N ALA A 677 -51.53 51.09 -9.68
CA ALA A 677 -50.67 50.40 -10.65
C ALA A 677 -50.57 48.91 -10.27
N GLN A 678 -51.17 48.03 -11.09
CA GLN A 678 -51.33 46.61 -10.75
C GLN A 678 -50.04 45.80 -10.92
N PHE A 679 -49.04 46.34 -11.63
CA PHE A 679 -47.82 45.64 -11.98
C PHE A 679 -46.58 46.51 -11.75
N CYS A 680 -45.49 45.86 -11.33
CA CYS A 680 -44.20 46.52 -11.17
C CYS A 680 -43.55 46.74 -12.54
N GLY A 681 -43.27 48.00 -12.90
CA GLY A 681 -42.68 48.36 -14.20
C GLY A 681 -41.34 47.67 -14.49
N ILE A 682 -40.52 47.41 -13.48
CA ILE A 682 -39.20 46.75 -13.61
C ILE A 682 -39.37 45.27 -13.96
N CYS A 683 -40.26 44.56 -13.26
CA CYS A 683 -40.53 43.15 -13.52
C CYS A 683 -41.26 42.95 -14.85
N SER A 684 -42.24 43.80 -15.16
CA SER A 684 -42.98 43.74 -16.42
C SER A 684 -42.09 44.04 -17.64
N ALA A 685 -41.08 44.89 -17.50
CA ALA A 685 -40.10 45.12 -18.57
C ALA A 685 -39.19 43.90 -18.79
N LYS A 686 -38.79 43.19 -17.72
CA LYS A 686 -37.95 41.96 -17.82
C LYS A 686 -38.68 40.77 -18.45
N HIS A 687 -40.01 40.69 -18.31
CA HIS A 687 -40.83 39.67 -18.99
C HIS A 687 -41.12 39.96 -20.48
N ARG A 688 -40.52 40.99 -21.09
CA ARG A 688 -40.62 41.24 -22.54
C ARG A 688 -39.38 40.77 -23.32
N GLY A 689 -38.65 39.78 -22.80
CA GLY A 689 -37.62 39.06 -23.55
C GLY A 689 -38.22 38.07 -24.58
N PRO A 690 -37.45 37.60 -25.58
CA PRO A 690 -37.91 36.80 -26.74
C PRO A 690 -38.44 35.38 -26.45
N GLY A 691 -39.10 35.15 -25.31
CA GLY A 691 -39.66 33.84 -24.94
C GLY A 691 -40.87 33.89 -23.99
N SER A 692 -41.36 35.08 -23.63
CA SER A 692 -42.45 35.21 -22.64
C SER A 692 -43.86 35.16 -23.25
N ALA A 693 -43.98 34.99 -24.57
CA ALA A 693 -45.28 34.87 -25.26
C ALA A 693 -45.98 33.51 -25.01
N ILE A 694 -45.34 32.54 -24.36
CA ILE A 694 -45.90 31.18 -24.17
C ILE A 694 -46.88 31.10 -22.99
N LEU A 695 -46.93 32.10 -22.11
CA LEU A 695 -47.79 32.09 -20.92
C LEU A 695 -49.15 32.80 -21.09
N GLU A 696 -49.45 33.42 -22.23
CA GLU A 696 -50.76 34.03 -22.50
C GLU A 696 -51.71 33.17 -23.37
N MET A 697 -51.32 31.97 -23.79
CA MET A 697 -52.16 31.07 -24.61
C MET A 697 -52.92 29.97 -23.85
N LYS A 698 -53.06 30.07 -22.52
CA LYS A 698 -54.00 29.23 -21.77
C LYS A 698 -54.92 30.08 -20.88
N LYS A 699 -55.95 30.62 -21.52
CA LYS A 699 -57.25 30.88 -20.91
C LYS A 699 -58.32 30.25 -21.79
#